data_AF-A0A1M7BII1-F1
#
_entry.id   AF-A0A1M7BII1-F1
#
_cell.length_a   1.000
_cell.length_b   1.000
_cell.length_c   1.000
_cell.angle_alpha   90.00
_cell.angle_beta   90.00
_cell.angle_gamma   90.00
#
_symmetry.space_group_name_H-M   'P 1'
#
loop_
_entity.id
_entity.type
_entity.pdbx_description
1 polymer ?
#
loop_
_entity_poly.entity_id
_entity_poly.type
_entity_poly.pdbx_seq_one_letter_code
_entity_poly.pdbx_strand_id
1 'polypeptide(L)'
;MDKKDLKRYPIKIADKSTVSQACRIEKIDYYLHARTALIAHHRILVVSLYKREKLIKEEKHPAYRIFMTNKEYITQDFCGEKPVWRTGCIENLIEIKWYHGISIVCCDDRSAEVINRFFAYLQKEPLPPVNKLMEAQKRIMDTRLKKRYKAEMKVISKKMREIKKLPKDFMEWIDETAMAHSRYIYYKYSRKKFMDGYCTHCHSEVKVGGAKHRKIGFCPNCGCKVMFLAEGRAKYILDHGQAAYFQKTDQGFVVRFFSIRKEYGRQYREPKTSVTELKRIFYEGDKALPYEWRSYKQSGKVYWYDGLDGYAFYYTACYTKNLEKILNGTPYQYCAIKQFSERYEGAKVNVPGYLWRYLSKPFIEYMVKGKLYHLVEDLTQSWYYSGVYNQNGKSLMEILGVTKEQFRFIQRNDMNSFELNTYKKMLSGKYREIPEDFRAFCEKYKHNVDMILTLMQYTTLHKAERYCNEKATQQHPFFAVMRLWLDYLQFAAELQYDIKNSFVLFPKHLIKAHDNAAEELQKLREKESRKKMKLQNERAKSLLEQYRKVYSWTDGKLSIVVPKDLFSIREEGHCLHHCVAGYTQDVADGKTIILFVRRNSNLEKPFYTMEVKNGKIMQCQGFGHCEETEEVKRFVNAYKKKVLNKLKLMDLAAS
;
A
#
# COMPACT_ATOMS: atom_id res chain seq x y z
N MET A 1 8.49 7.44 43.78
CA MET A 1 8.75 8.81 44.33
C MET A 1 7.49 9.67 44.32
N ASP A 2 7.18 10.36 45.42
CA ASP A 2 6.05 11.31 45.50
C ASP A 2 6.39 12.65 44.82
N LYS A 3 5.59 13.05 43.82
CA LYS A 3 5.82 14.27 43.04
C LYS A 3 5.70 15.56 43.87
N LYS A 4 4.91 15.58 44.95
CA LYS A 4 4.73 16.75 45.82
C LYS A 4 6.01 17.04 46.60
N ASP A 5 6.64 16.01 47.16
CA ASP A 5 7.89 16.15 47.91
C ASP A 5 9.05 16.54 47.00
N LEU A 6 9.13 15.94 45.81
CA LEU A 6 10.14 16.33 44.81
C LEU A 6 9.95 17.77 44.32
N LYS A 7 8.70 18.23 44.17
CA LYS A 7 8.39 19.61 43.75
C LYS A 7 8.86 20.64 44.77
N ARG A 8 8.73 20.34 46.08
CA ARG A 8 9.17 21.20 47.18
C ARG A 8 10.69 21.37 47.25
N TYR A 9 11.45 20.41 46.71
CA TYR A 9 12.91 20.52 46.67
C TYR A 9 13.33 21.74 45.81
N PRO A 10 14.25 22.61 46.28
CA PRO A 10 14.61 23.83 45.55
C PRO A 10 15.19 23.57 44.15
N ILE A 11 14.84 24.43 43.20
CA ILE A 11 15.42 24.44 41.85
C ILE A 11 16.82 25.05 41.94
N LYS A 12 17.83 24.36 41.42
CA LYS A 12 19.18 24.90 41.29
C LYS A 12 19.23 25.72 40.00
N ILE A 13 19.61 26.98 40.13
CA ILE A 13 19.89 27.90 39.02
C ILE A 13 21.39 27.78 38.68
N ALA A 14 21.74 27.90 37.39
CA ALA A 14 23.13 27.88 36.95
C ALA A 14 23.93 29.06 37.55
N ASP A 15 25.17 28.79 37.96
CA ASP A 15 26.06 29.82 38.49
C ASP A 15 26.79 30.59 37.38
N LYS A 16 27.49 31.66 37.77
CA LYS A 16 28.26 32.49 36.83
C LYS A 16 29.36 31.70 36.10
N SER A 17 29.95 30.70 36.76
CA SER A 17 30.98 29.84 36.16
C SER A 17 30.41 29.01 35.02
N THR A 18 29.26 28.36 35.24
CA THR A 18 28.56 27.55 34.24
C THR A 18 28.14 28.38 33.03
N VAL A 19 27.60 29.58 33.25
CA VAL A 19 27.27 30.51 32.17
C VAL A 19 28.53 30.92 31.40
N SER A 20 29.62 31.24 32.11
CA SER A 20 30.87 31.61 31.46
C SER A 20 31.47 30.48 30.63
N GLN A 21 31.39 29.23 31.09
CA GLN A 21 31.79 28.05 30.32
C GLN A 21 30.92 27.89 29.06
N ALA A 22 29.61 28.06 29.17
CA ALA A 22 28.66 27.97 28.04
C ALA A 22 28.96 28.99 26.93
N CYS A 23 29.35 30.21 27.29
CA CYS A 23 29.74 31.24 26.32
C CYS A 23 31.06 30.92 25.60
N ARG A 24 31.98 30.18 26.23
CA ARG A 24 33.32 29.89 25.68
C ARG A 24 33.41 28.57 24.92
N ILE A 25 32.58 27.59 25.25
CA ILE A 25 32.67 26.24 24.69
C ILE A 25 31.47 25.99 23.78
N GLU A 26 31.70 25.97 22.48
CA GLU A 26 30.63 25.89 21.47
C GLU A 26 30.06 24.47 21.27
N LYS A 27 30.88 23.44 21.48
CA LYS A 27 30.56 22.03 21.16
C LYS A 27 29.77 21.28 22.27
N ILE A 28 29.20 22.00 23.23
CA ILE A 28 28.44 21.42 24.35
C ILE A 28 26.98 21.84 24.25
N ASP A 29 26.05 20.89 24.30
CA ASP A 29 24.62 21.18 24.23
C ASP A 29 24.02 21.41 25.62
N TYR A 30 24.45 20.59 26.59
CA TYR A 30 23.93 20.62 27.96
C TYR A 30 25.02 20.62 29.01
N TYR A 31 24.80 21.45 30.04
CA TYR A 31 25.59 21.48 31.26
C TYR A 31 24.82 20.80 32.39
N LEU A 32 25.48 19.92 33.12
CA LEU A 32 24.90 19.04 34.13
C LEU A 32 25.43 19.39 35.52
N HIS A 33 24.54 19.78 36.42
CA HIS A 33 24.85 19.91 37.85
C HIS A 33 24.20 18.77 38.64
N ALA A 34 24.97 18.11 39.51
CA ALA A 34 24.50 16.97 40.29
C ALA A 34 24.71 17.14 41.80
N ARG A 35 23.73 16.72 42.59
CA ARG A 35 23.83 16.62 44.05
C ARG A 35 23.04 15.44 44.59
N THR A 36 23.46 14.87 45.72
CA THR A 36 22.61 13.94 46.49
C THR A 36 21.84 14.69 47.55
N ALA A 37 20.55 14.35 47.71
CA ALA A 37 19.67 14.92 48.71
C ALA A 37 18.90 13.82 49.43
N LEU A 38 18.59 14.03 50.71
CA LEU A 38 17.62 13.22 51.42
C LEU A 38 16.24 13.86 51.24
N ILE A 39 15.36 13.23 50.46
CA ILE A 39 14.00 13.73 50.20
C ILE A 39 13.03 12.60 50.59
N ALA A 40 12.09 12.89 51.49
CA ALA A 40 11.15 11.90 52.03
C ALA A 40 11.86 10.60 52.49
N HIS A 41 12.93 10.75 53.29
CA HIS A 41 13.78 9.64 53.80
C HIS A 41 14.51 8.79 52.74
N HIS A 42 14.49 9.18 51.47
CA HIS A 42 15.22 8.52 50.41
C HIS A 42 16.45 9.33 49.98
N ARG A 43 17.60 8.66 49.83
CA ARG A 43 18.79 9.25 49.20
C ARG A 43 18.57 9.32 47.69
N ILE A 44 18.36 10.53 47.18
CA ILE A 44 18.03 10.79 45.78
C ILE A 44 19.17 11.58 45.13
N LEU A 45 19.62 11.14 43.96
CA LEU A 45 20.44 11.94 43.04
C LEU A 45 19.53 12.94 42.33
N VAL A 46 19.83 14.21 42.50
CA VAL A 46 19.15 15.32 41.82
C VAL A 46 20.09 15.90 40.79
N VAL A 47 19.69 15.81 39.53
CA VAL A 47 20.44 16.30 38.37
C VAL A 47 19.68 17.46 37.74
N SER A 48 20.36 18.57 37.49
CA SER A 48 19.82 19.72 36.76
C SER A 48 20.57 19.86 35.44
N LEU A 49 19.84 19.88 34.33
CA LEU A 49 20.38 20.02 32.98
C LEU A 49 20.02 21.40 32.43
N TYR A 50 21.03 22.15 32.02
CA TYR A 50 20.89 23.49 31.45
C TYR A 50 21.24 23.44 29.97
N LYS A 51 20.39 24.04 29.12
CA LYS A 51 20.65 24.10 27.67
C LYS A 51 21.61 25.26 27.39
N ARG A 52 22.68 25.02 26.63
CA ARG A 52 23.68 26.05 26.28
C ARG A 52 23.06 27.29 25.66
N GLU A 53 22.17 27.11 24.69
CA GLU A 53 21.45 28.20 24.00
C GLU A 53 20.71 29.15 24.95
N LYS A 54 20.22 28.63 26.09
CA LYS A 54 19.55 29.43 27.13
C LYS A 54 20.58 30.12 28.02
N LEU A 55 21.62 29.41 28.44
CA LEU A 55 22.67 29.95 29.30
C LEU A 55 23.37 31.17 28.67
N ILE A 56 23.64 31.16 27.36
CA ILE A 56 24.29 32.28 26.65
C ILE A 56 23.42 33.54 26.64
N LYS A 57 22.09 33.37 26.76
CA LYS A 57 21.12 34.46 26.89
C LYS A 57 20.87 34.86 28.35
N GLU A 58 21.74 34.44 29.27
CA GLU A 58 21.59 34.62 30.73
C GLU A 58 20.32 33.96 31.32
N GLU A 59 19.68 33.04 30.60
CA GLU A 59 18.56 32.24 31.12
C GLU A 59 19.11 31.05 31.94
N LYS A 60 19.21 31.22 33.25
CA LYS A 60 19.91 30.28 34.15
C LYS A 60 19.06 29.13 34.69
N HIS A 61 17.79 29.04 34.30
CA HIS A 61 16.91 27.96 34.74
C HIS A 61 17.23 26.64 34.03
N PRO A 62 17.14 25.49 34.73
CA PRO A 62 17.36 24.20 34.09
C PRO A 62 16.22 23.87 33.13
N ALA A 63 16.56 23.29 31.98
CA ALA A 63 15.59 22.71 31.05
C ALA A 63 14.95 21.45 31.63
N TYR A 64 15.76 20.63 32.33
CA TYR A 64 15.30 19.40 32.97
C TYR A 64 15.86 19.25 34.38
N ARG A 65 15.04 18.68 35.27
CA ARG A 65 15.46 18.26 36.61
C ARG A 65 15.11 16.79 36.84
N ILE A 66 16.13 15.94 36.92
CA ILE A 66 15.98 14.49 37.07
C ILE A 66 16.18 14.13 38.54
N PHE A 67 15.23 13.38 39.09
CA PHE A 67 15.32 12.77 40.40
C PHE A 67 15.50 11.27 40.23
N MET A 68 16.52 10.70 40.85
CA MET A 68 16.89 9.32 40.61
C MET A 68 17.36 8.60 41.88
N THR A 69 16.87 7.38 42.05
CA THR A 69 17.39 6.37 42.98
C THR A 69 18.08 5.27 42.16
N ASN A 70 18.61 4.24 42.83
CA ASN A 70 19.11 3.05 42.14
C ASN A 70 18.01 2.17 41.51
N LYS A 71 16.72 2.44 41.78
CA LYS A 71 15.57 1.62 41.34
C LYS A 71 14.57 2.35 40.44
N GLU A 72 14.47 3.68 40.56
CA GLU A 72 13.54 4.49 39.79
C GLU A 72 14.08 5.90 39.52
N TYR A 73 13.61 6.51 38.43
CA TYR A 73 13.82 7.93 38.15
C TYR A 73 12.53 8.57 37.64
N ILE A 74 12.44 9.89 37.78
CA ILE A 74 11.41 10.76 37.21
C ILE A 74 12.02 12.12 36.89
N THR A 75 11.55 12.75 35.81
CA THR A 75 12.09 14.04 35.35
C THR A 75 11.01 15.11 35.39
N GLN A 76 11.38 16.29 35.84
CA GLN A 76 10.59 17.50 35.67
C GLN A 76 11.13 18.27 34.46
N ASP A 77 10.25 18.56 33.53
CA ASP A 77 10.51 19.19 32.23
C ASP A 77 10.00 20.64 32.26
N PHE A 78 10.91 21.58 32.01
CA PHE A 78 10.68 23.02 32.04
C PHE A 78 10.75 23.66 30.63
N CYS A 79 10.69 22.85 29.57
CA CYS A 79 10.80 23.37 28.20
C CYS A 79 9.53 24.07 27.72
N GLY A 80 8.36 23.77 28.28
CA GLY A 80 7.09 24.44 28.00
C GLY A 80 6.72 25.55 29.01
N GLU A 81 5.56 26.18 28.83
CA GLU A 81 5.08 27.27 29.69
C GLU A 81 4.90 26.88 31.16
N LYS A 82 4.54 25.62 31.42
CA LYS A 82 4.35 25.06 32.77
C LYS A 82 5.19 23.80 32.95
N PRO A 83 5.81 23.59 34.13
CA PRO A 83 6.60 22.39 34.39
C PRO A 83 5.74 21.12 34.36
N VAL A 84 6.16 20.11 33.59
CA VAL A 84 5.47 18.81 33.48
C VAL A 84 6.35 17.66 33.97
N TRP A 85 5.74 16.59 34.46
CA TRP A 85 6.46 15.39 34.90
C TRP A 85 6.56 14.35 33.79
N ARG A 86 7.78 13.85 33.53
CA ARG A 86 8.10 12.86 32.50
C ARG A 86 8.72 11.59 33.12
N THR A 87 8.52 10.46 32.46
CA THR A 87 9.14 9.16 32.81
C THR A 87 10.25 8.75 31.84
N GLY A 88 10.55 9.59 30.83
CA GLY A 88 11.59 9.33 29.83
C GLY A 88 13.00 9.45 30.40
N CYS A 89 13.92 8.60 29.94
CA CYS A 89 15.36 8.74 30.22
C CYS A 89 15.93 9.98 29.54
N ILE A 90 17.13 10.40 29.95
CA ILE A 90 17.81 11.59 29.43
C ILE A 90 17.97 11.54 27.90
N GLU A 91 18.34 10.39 27.33
CA GLU A 91 18.53 10.20 25.89
C GLU A 91 17.26 10.48 25.08
N ASN A 92 16.09 10.08 25.59
CA ASN A 92 14.81 10.33 24.95
C ASN A 92 14.30 11.77 25.16
N LEU A 93 14.70 12.43 26.26
CA LEU A 93 14.26 13.79 26.58
C LEU A 93 14.99 14.86 25.78
N ILE A 94 16.26 14.62 25.45
CA ILE A 94 17.09 15.58 24.72
C ILE A 94 17.03 15.37 23.21
N GLU A 95 16.24 14.41 22.72
CA GLU A 95 16.11 14.05 21.29
C GLU A 95 17.47 13.78 20.61
N ILE A 96 18.23 12.79 21.10
CA ILE A 96 19.43 12.33 20.36
C ILE A 96 18.97 11.85 18.97
N LYS A 97 19.20 12.68 17.93
CA LYS A 97 18.92 12.34 16.53
C LYS A 97 20.07 11.50 16.00
N TRP A 98 19.76 10.53 15.13
CA TRP A 98 20.72 9.59 14.54
C TRP A 98 21.93 10.25 13.82
N TYR A 99 21.85 11.53 13.49
CA TYR A 99 22.89 12.30 12.78
C TYR A 99 23.55 13.41 13.62
N HIS A 100 23.13 13.63 14.87
CA HIS A 100 23.69 14.67 15.73
C HIS A 100 23.90 14.13 17.15
N GLY A 101 25.15 13.87 17.52
CA GLY A 101 25.50 13.48 18.88
C GLY A 101 25.33 14.66 19.83
N ILE A 102 24.48 14.50 20.84
CA ILE A 102 24.26 15.53 21.86
C ILE A 102 25.34 15.39 22.93
N SER A 103 26.04 16.50 23.21
CA SER A 103 27.14 16.56 24.18
C SER A 103 26.67 17.11 25.53
N ILE A 104 26.96 16.37 26.59
CA ILE A 104 26.62 16.73 27.97
C ILE A 104 27.87 16.65 28.83
N VAL A 105 28.14 17.71 29.62
CA VAL A 105 29.28 17.76 30.54
C VAL A 105 28.84 18.20 31.94
N CYS A 106 29.59 17.79 32.96
CA CYS A 106 29.37 18.28 34.32
C CYS A 106 29.79 19.76 34.42
N CYS A 107 29.03 20.58 35.15
CA CYS A 107 29.34 21.99 35.38
C CYS A 107 30.63 22.19 36.21
N ASP A 108 30.93 21.21 37.06
CA ASP A 108 32.02 21.24 38.04
C ASP A 108 32.47 19.81 38.41
N ASP A 109 33.68 19.71 38.97
CA ASP A 109 34.26 18.43 39.43
C ASP A 109 33.42 17.80 40.54
N ARG A 110 32.80 18.61 41.39
CA ARG A 110 31.93 18.15 42.48
C ARG A 110 30.74 17.36 41.96
N SER A 111 30.13 17.78 40.85
CA SER A 111 29.02 17.10 40.19
C SER A 111 29.48 15.76 39.62
N ALA A 112 30.68 15.72 39.03
CA ALA A 112 31.30 14.48 38.55
C ALA A 112 31.57 13.50 39.72
N GLU A 113 32.13 13.97 40.83
CA GLU A 113 32.36 13.19 42.05
C GLU A 113 31.07 12.63 42.64
N VAL A 114 30.03 13.47 42.74
CA VAL A 114 28.71 13.07 43.24
C VAL A 114 28.14 11.92 42.42
N ILE A 115 28.17 12.04 41.09
CA ILE A 115 27.67 10.99 40.19
C ILE A 115 28.50 9.72 40.33
N ASN A 116 29.83 9.85 40.33
CA ASN A 116 30.75 8.72 40.47
C ASN A 116 30.50 7.97 41.78
N ARG A 117 30.33 8.69 42.90
CA ARG A 117 30.04 8.11 44.21
C ARG A 117 28.65 7.49 44.26
N PHE A 118 27.63 8.13 43.68
CA PHE A 118 26.26 7.62 43.68
C PHE A 118 26.14 6.31 42.88
N PHE A 119 26.88 6.20 41.77
CA PHE A 119 26.86 5.03 40.89
C PHE A 119 28.03 4.05 41.10
N ALA A 120 28.71 4.10 42.24
CA ALA A 120 29.82 3.18 42.57
C ALA A 120 29.42 1.69 42.46
N TYR A 121 28.14 1.37 42.66
CA TYR A 121 27.60 0.02 42.54
C TYR A 121 27.57 -0.55 41.11
N LEU A 122 27.83 0.25 40.07
CA LEU A 122 27.74 -0.24 38.69
C LEU A 122 28.87 -1.21 38.29
N GLN A 123 29.98 -1.27 39.06
CA GLN A 123 31.14 -2.19 38.89
C GLN A 123 31.57 -2.36 37.41
N LYS A 124 31.79 -1.25 36.70
CA LYS A 124 32.19 -1.21 35.29
C LYS A 124 33.52 -0.47 35.13
N GLU A 125 34.17 -0.67 33.98
CA GLU A 125 35.29 0.15 33.48
C GLU A 125 35.01 1.66 33.67
N PRO A 126 36.04 2.51 33.80
CA PRO A 126 35.87 3.93 34.10
C PRO A 126 35.09 4.67 33.00
N LEU A 127 33.77 4.71 33.16
CA LEU A 127 32.85 5.49 32.33
C LEU A 127 32.87 6.96 32.77
N PRO A 128 32.73 7.92 31.83
CA PRO A 128 32.43 9.30 32.18
C PRO A 128 31.17 9.40 33.06
N PRO A 129 31.09 10.38 33.99
CA PRO A 129 29.97 10.51 34.91
C PRO A 129 28.59 10.50 34.23
N VAL A 130 28.43 11.24 33.14
CA VAL A 130 27.15 11.31 32.40
C VAL A 130 26.75 9.95 31.84
N ASN A 131 27.71 9.18 31.31
CA ASN A 131 27.44 7.83 30.78
C ASN A 131 27.00 6.87 31.89
N LYS A 132 27.48 7.04 33.13
CA LYS A 132 26.98 6.27 34.29
C LYS A 132 25.51 6.57 34.58
N LEU A 133 25.10 7.84 34.47
CA LEU A 133 23.69 8.23 34.61
C LEU A 133 22.81 7.58 33.53
N MET A 134 23.23 7.66 32.26
CA MET A 134 22.52 7.06 31.12
C MET A 134 22.40 5.53 31.29
N GLU A 135 23.50 4.85 31.60
CA GLU A 135 23.53 3.41 31.83
C GLU A 135 22.62 3.00 33.01
N ALA A 136 22.60 3.77 34.10
CA ALA A 136 21.74 3.47 35.24
C ALA A 136 20.25 3.67 34.88
N GLN A 137 19.89 4.68 34.09
CA GLN A 137 18.53 4.84 33.58
C GLN A 137 18.14 3.69 32.65
N LYS A 138 19.05 3.24 31.77
CA LYS A 138 18.85 2.07 30.90
C LYS A 138 18.57 0.79 31.71
N ARG A 139 19.35 0.51 32.76
CA ARG A 139 19.11 -0.65 33.65
C ARG A 139 17.72 -0.60 34.32
N ILE A 140 17.27 0.59 34.75
CA ILE A 140 15.93 0.78 35.32
C ILE A 140 14.86 0.54 34.25
N MET A 141 15.05 1.06 33.03
CA MET A 141 14.14 0.83 31.91
C MET A 141 14.02 -0.66 31.57
N ASP A 142 15.14 -1.38 31.48
CA ASP A 142 15.15 -2.83 31.24
C ASP A 142 14.40 -3.60 32.32
N THR A 143 14.56 -3.18 33.59
CA THR A 143 13.84 -3.78 34.72
C THR A 143 12.33 -3.51 34.65
N ARG A 144 11.93 -2.27 34.34
CA ARG A 144 10.52 -1.89 34.11
C ARG A 144 9.93 -2.69 32.95
N LEU A 145 10.68 -2.84 31.86
CA LEU A 145 10.30 -3.60 30.68
C LEU A 145 10.08 -5.08 31.00
N LYS A 146 11.03 -5.72 31.68
CA LYS A 146 10.91 -7.12 32.14
C LYS A 146 9.69 -7.33 33.04
N LYS A 147 9.40 -6.40 33.95
CA LYS A 147 8.20 -6.46 34.82
C LYS A 147 6.91 -6.37 34.00
N ARG A 148 6.84 -5.45 33.04
CA ARG A 148 5.70 -5.32 32.12
C ARG A 148 5.49 -6.60 31.31
N TYR A 149 6.55 -7.12 30.69
CA TYR A 149 6.48 -8.36 29.92
C TYR A 149 6.03 -9.55 30.78
N LYS A 150 6.52 -9.67 32.02
CA LYS A 150 6.07 -10.72 32.94
C LYS A 150 4.56 -10.61 33.23
N ALA A 151 4.02 -9.40 33.38
CA ALA A 151 2.60 -9.18 33.59
C ALA A 151 1.77 -9.53 32.35
N GLU A 152 2.19 -9.05 31.17
CA GLU A 152 1.55 -9.38 29.87
C GLU A 152 1.55 -10.89 29.61
N MET A 153 2.71 -11.54 29.74
CA MET A 153 2.85 -13.00 29.57
C MET A 153 1.99 -13.79 30.56
N LYS A 154 1.73 -13.27 31.77
CA LYS A 154 0.83 -13.91 32.74
C LYS A 154 -0.63 -13.90 32.25
N VAL A 155 -1.07 -12.80 31.64
CA VAL A 155 -2.41 -12.70 31.02
C VAL A 155 -2.53 -13.67 29.85
N ILE A 156 -1.55 -13.66 28.94
CA ILE A 156 -1.52 -14.58 27.80
C ILE A 156 -1.47 -16.04 28.28
N SER A 157 -0.62 -16.36 29.27
CA SER A 157 -0.55 -17.70 29.88
C SER A 157 -1.91 -18.17 30.37
N LYS A 158 -2.68 -17.28 31.02
CA LYS A 158 -4.02 -17.62 31.52
C LYS A 158 -4.95 -17.99 30.36
N LYS A 159 -4.94 -17.20 29.28
CA LYS A 159 -5.72 -17.50 28.06
C LYS A 159 -5.31 -18.83 27.42
N MET A 160 -4.01 -19.09 27.32
CA MET A 160 -3.48 -20.32 26.71
C MET A 160 -3.82 -21.61 27.49
N ARG A 161 -4.27 -21.51 28.74
CA ARG A 161 -4.77 -22.68 29.51
C ARG A 161 -6.10 -23.22 28.99
N GLU A 162 -6.85 -22.45 28.20
CA GLU A 162 -8.09 -22.90 27.57
C GLU A 162 -7.83 -23.92 26.44
N ILE A 163 -6.58 -24.04 25.97
CA ILE A 163 -6.21 -24.91 24.86
C ILE A 163 -6.07 -26.36 25.33
N LYS A 164 -6.78 -27.26 24.65
CA LYS A 164 -6.81 -28.70 24.93
C LYS A 164 -5.87 -29.46 24.01
N LYS A 165 -5.61 -30.73 24.34
CA LYS A 165 -4.84 -31.63 23.47
C LYS A 165 -5.58 -31.86 22.15
N LEU A 166 -4.82 -32.10 21.09
CA LEU A 166 -5.35 -32.48 19.78
C LEU A 166 -5.93 -33.90 19.84
N PRO A 167 -6.89 -34.25 18.96
CA PRO A 167 -7.42 -35.60 18.90
C PRO A 167 -6.33 -36.57 18.39
N LYS A 168 -6.45 -37.85 18.78
CA LYS A 168 -5.40 -38.86 18.54
C LYS A 168 -5.13 -39.08 17.03
N ASP A 169 -6.16 -38.94 16.21
CA ASP A 169 -6.12 -39.11 14.75
C ASP A 169 -5.67 -37.84 14.00
N PHE A 170 -5.32 -36.75 14.69
CA PHE A 170 -4.96 -35.49 14.02
C PHE A 170 -3.73 -35.63 13.13
N MET A 171 -2.70 -36.37 13.58
CA MET A 171 -1.47 -36.57 12.82
C MET A 171 -1.68 -37.49 11.61
N GLU A 172 -2.50 -38.52 11.78
CA GLU A 172 -2.94 -39.40 10.69
C GLU A 172 -3.73 -38.60 9.64
N TRP A 173 -4.73 -37.81 10.08
CA TRP A 173 -5.48 -36.91 9.20
C TRP A 173 -4.59 -35.90 8.48
N ILE A 174 -3.50 -35.43 9.10
CA ILE A 174 -2.53 -34.56 8.41
C ILE A 174 -1.93 -35.29 7.21
N ASP A 175 -1.46 -36.52 7.39
CA ASP A 175 -0.82 -37.29 6.33
C ASP A 175 -1.83 -37.70 5.24
N GLU A 176 -2.98 -38.20 5.69
CA GLU A 176 -4.05 -38.71 4.86
C GLU A 176 -4.75 -37.61 4.07
N THR A 177 -5.10 -36.48 4.67
CA THR A 177 -5.96 -35.47 4.02
C THR A 177 -5.25 -34.14 3.85
N ALA A 178 -4.66 -33.59 4.92
CA ALA A 178 -4.09 -32.24 4.86
C ALA A 178 -2.88 -32.14 3.91
N MET A 179 -2.14 -33.24 3.75
CA MET A 179 -0.96 -33.38 2.90
C MET A 179 -1.20 -34.29 1.69
N ALA A 180 -2.45 -34.43 1.23
CA ALA A 180 -2.78 -35.29 0.06
C ALA A 180 -2.01 -34.92 -1.22
N HIS A 181 -1.54 -33.66 -1.37
CA HIS A 181 -0.68 -33.23 -2.48
C HIS A 181 0.76 -33.77 -2.40
N SER A 182 1.19 -34.18 -1.20
CA SER A 182 2.49 -34.75 -0.89
C SER A 182 2.40 -36.28 -0.83
N ARG A 183 1.94 -36.87 -1.94
CA ARG A 183 1.89 -38.32 -2.15
C ARG A 183 2.64 -38.66 -3.42
N TYR A 184 3.56 -39.61 -3.31
CA TYR A 184 4.52 -39.91 -4.38
C TYR A 184 4.56 -41.38 -4.72
N ILE A 185 4.93 -41.65 -5.97
CA ILE A 185 5.54 -42.93 -6.33
C ILE A 185 6.97 -42.68 -6.76
N TYR A 186 7.91 -43.21 -5.99
CA TYR A 186 9.31 -43.26 -6.37
C TYR A 186 9.53 -44.47 -7.26
N TYR A 187 10.05 -44.29 -8.47
CA TYR A 187 10.27 -45.39 -9.41
C TYR A 187 11.71 -45.47 -9.90
N LYS A 188 12.17 -46.70 -10.12
CA LYS A 188 13.47 -47.03 -10.71
C LYS A 188 13.35 -47.01 -12.22
N TYR A 189 13.93 -45.98 -12.83
CA TYR A 189 13.88 -45.83 -14.28
C TYR A 189 14.55 -47.03 -14.97
N SER A 190 13.84 -47.63 -15.93
CA SER A 190 14.38 -48.63 -16.83
C SER A 190 13.70 -48.52 -18.20
N ARG A 191 14.25 -49.15 -19.24
CA ARG A 191 13.63 -49.20 -20.58
C ARG A 191 12.44 -50.19 -20.66
N LYS A 192 12.08 -50.85 -19.55
CA LYS A 192 10.98 -51.82 -19.50
C LYS A 192 9.64 -51.09 -19.53
N LYS A 193 8.63 -51.75 -20.11
CA LYS A 193 7.24 -51.25 -20.15
C LYS A 193 6.68 -50.95 -18.75
N PHE A 194 7.01 -51.81 -17.78
CA PHE A 194 6.69 -51.64 -16.37
C PHE A 194 7.96 -51.51 -15.55
N MET A 195 7.97 -50.54 -14.64
CA MET A 195 9.08 -50.21 -13.75
C MET A 195 8.69 -50.47 -12.30
N ASP A 196 9.67 -50.85 -11.48
CA ASP A 196 9.49 -50.94 -10.03
C ASP A 196 9.34 -49.56 -9.43
N GLY A 197 8.39 -49.42 -8.53
CA GLY A 197 8.26 -48.23 -7.71
C GLY A 197 7.65 -48.51 -6.36
N TYR A 198 7.69 -47.49 -5.50
CA TYR A 198 7.18 -47.54 -4.14
C TYR A 198 6.23 -46.36 -3.93
N CYS A 199 5.03 -46.65 -3.44
CA CYS A 199 4.06 -45.61 -3.10
C CYS A 199 4.26 -45.12 -1.66
N THR A 200 4.48 -43.81 -1.49
CA THR A 200 4.69 -43.19 -0.17
C THR A 200 3.42 -42.99 0.63
N HIS A 201 2.27 -43.46 0.13
CA HIS A 201 0.97 -43.31 0.78
C HIS A 201 0.44 -44.66 1.28
N CYS A 202 0.33 -45.67 0.40
CA CYS A 202 -0.08 -47.02 0.84
C CYS A 202 1.10 -47.90 1.28
N HIS A 203 2.33 -47.37 1.25
CA HIS A 203 3.56 -48.05 1.66
C HIS A 203 3.83 -49.38 0.93
N SER A 204 3.35 -49.52 -0.31
CA SER A 204 3.46 -50.76 -1.09
C SER A 204 4.42 -50.62 -2.26
N GLU A 205 5.12 -51.71 -2.58
CA GLU A 205 5.80 -51.86 -3.86
C GLU A 205 4.76 -52.01 -4.98
N VAL A 206 5.01 -51.34 -6.09
CA VAL A 206 4.09 -51.23 -7.22
C VAL A 206 4.83 -51.35 -8.54
N LYS A 207 4.13 -51.81 -9.58
CA LYS A 207 4.61 -51.79 -10.96
C LYS A 207 3.95 -50.65 -11.71
N VAL A 208 4.74 -49.71 -12.23
CA VAL A 208 4.23 -48.53 -12.92
C VAL A 208 4.61 -48.52 -14.40
N GLY A 209 3.63 -48.31 -15.27
CA GLY A 209 3.81 -48.18 -16.71
C GLY A 209 3.72 -46.73 -17.17
N GLY A 210 4.57 -46.31 -18.09
CA GLY A 210 4.52 -44.96 -18.68
C GLY A 210 4.78 -43.79 -17.70
N ALA A 211 5.29 -44.07 -16.50
CA ALA A 211 5.56 -43.06 -15.48
C ALA A 211 6.60 -42.05 -15.97
N LYS A 212 6.27 -40.76 -15.84
CA LYS A 212 7.14 -39.64 -16.20
C LYS A 212 7.42 -38.80 -14.95
N HIS A 213 8.68 -38.46 -14.72
CA HIS A 213 9.10 -37.64 -13.57
C HIS A 213 8.29 -36.33 -13.50
N ARG A 214 7.80 -36.00 -12.31
CA ARG A 214 6.94 -34.84 -12.01
C ARG A 214 5.61 -34.80 -12.76
N LYS A 215 5.12 -35.96 -13.25
CA LYS A 215 3.75 -36.08 -13.74
C LYS A 215 2.85 -36.69 -12.67
N ILE A 216 1.63 -36.18 -12.64
CA ILE A 216 0.55 -36.71 -11.80
C ILE A 216 0.02 -37.99 -12.45
N GLY A 217 -0.30 -38.97 -11.63
CA GLY A 217 -1.08 -40.14 -12.01
C GLY A 217 -1.74 -40.75 -10.79
N PHE A 218 -2.01 -42.05 -10.87
CA PHE A 218 -2.68 -42.81 -9.82
C PHE A 218 -1.83 -44.00 -9.42
N CYS A 219 -1.84 -44.31 -8.12
CA CYS A 219 -1.19 -45.50 -7.63
C CYS A 219 -1.94 -46.75 -8.11
N PRO A 220 -1.28 -47.75 -8.71
CA PRO A 220 -1.95 -48.96 -9.17
C PRO A 220 -2.43 -49.86 -8.03
N ASN A 221 -1.94 -49.65 -6.80
CA ASN A 221 -2.36 -50.43 -5.62
C ASN A 221 -3.54 -49.76 -4.88
N CYS A 222 -3.37 -48.52 -4.39
CA CYS A 222 -4.42 -47.85 -3.62
C CYS A 222 -5.34 -46.94 -4.44
N GLY A 223 -5.05 -46.70 -5.72
CA GLY A 223 -5.84 -45.81 -6.58
C GLY A 223 -5.68 -44.32 -6.28
N CYS A 224 -5.00 -43.93 -5.20
CA CYS A 224 -4.85 -42.52 -4.84
C CYS A 224 -4.03 -41.74 -5.87
N LYS A 225 -4.36 -40.45 -6.00
CA LYS A 225 -3.61 -39.50 -6.83
C LYS A 225 -2.21 -39.29 -6.24
N VAL A 226 -1.19 -39.43 -7.09
CA VAL A 226 0.23 -39.34 -6.72
C VAL A 226 1.02 -38.60 -7.79
N MET A 227 2.19 -38.08 -7.42
CA MET A 227 3.18 -37.60 -8.37
C MET A 227 4.31 -38.64 -8.55
N PHE A 228 4.64 -38.96 -9.80
CA PHE A 228 5.72 -39.88 -10.12
C PHE A 228 7.09 -39.20 -10.02
N LEU A 229 8.01 -39.83 -9.31
CA LEU A 229 9.35 -39.34 -9.07
C LEU A 229 10.38 -40.41 -9.45
N ALA A 230 11.17 -40.15 -10.49
CA ALA A 230 12.34 -40.98 -10.77
C ALA A 230 13.34 -40.91 -9.60
N GLU A 231 13.65 -42.05 -8.99
CA GLU A 231 14.49 -42.15 -7.78
C GLU A 231 15.87 -41.49 -7.96
N GLY A 232 16.51 -41.69 -9.12
CA GLY A 232 17.81 -41.08 -9.42
C GLY A 232 17.79 -39.54 -9.59
N ARG A 233 16.60 -38.92 -9.74
CA ARG A 233 16.44 -37.47 -9.95
C ARG A 233 15.88 -36.75 -8.72
N ALA A 234 15.02 -37.40 -7.94
CA ALA A 234 14.33 -36.81 -6.79
C ALA A 234 15.09 -37.09 -5.47
N LYS A 235 16.26 -36.46 -5.29
CA LYS A 235 17.11 -36.70 -4.10
C LYS A 235 16.57 -36.07 -2.81
N TYR A 236 15.90 -34.93 -2.92
CA TYR A 236 15.31 -34.20 -1.80
C TYR A 236 14.05 -33.48 -2.25
N ILE A 237 12.97 -33.62 -1.48
CA ILE A 237 11.72 -32.86 -1.63
C ILE A 237 11.31 -32.36 -0.27
N LEU A 238 10.98 -31.08 -0.19
CA LEU A 238 10.40 -30.44 0.97
C LEU A 238 9.03 -29.89 0.57
N ASP A 239 7.98 -30.48 1.10
CA ASP A 239 6.62 -29.99 0.93
C ASP A 239 6.18 -29.19 2.14
N HIS A 240 5.36 -28.18 1.85
CA HIS A 240 4.71 -27.37 2.85
C HIS A 240 3.20 -27.62 2.84
N GLY A 241 2.60 -27.56 4.03
CA GLY A 241 1.16 -27.58 4.21
C GLY A 241 0.72 -26.71 5.36
N GLN A 242 -0.58 -26.45 5.41
CA GLN A 242 -1.23 -25.73 6.49
C GLN A 242 -2.46 -26.52 6.93
N ALA A 243 -2.68 -26.59 8.24
CA ALA A 243 -3.85 -27.21 8.85
C ALA A 243 -4.52 -26.29 9.87
N ALA A 244 -5.84 -26.39 9.98
CA ALA A 244 -6.65 -25.74 11.00
C ALA A 244 -7.41 -26.79 11.82
N TYR A 245 -7.42 -26.59 13.13
CA TYR A 245 -8.22 -27.36 14.06
C TYR A 245 -9.10 -26.41 14.89
N PHE A 246 -10.40 -26.67 14.87
CA PHE A 246 -11.36 -25.92 15.69
C PHE A 246 -11.46 -26.60 17.05
N GLN A 247 -11.58 -25.79 18.10
CA GLN A 247 -11.79 -26.27 19.46
C GLN A 247 -12.78 -25.36 20.19
N LYS A 248 -13.79 -25.94 20.84
CA LYS A 248 -14.73 -25.18 21.69
C LYS A 248 -14.01 -24.56 22.90
N THR A 249 -14.39 -23.35 23.27
CA THR A 249 -13.99 -22.63 24.48
C THR A 249 -15.23 -22.23 25.27
N ASP A 250 -15.06 -21.71 26.49
CA ASP A 250 -16.19 -21.33 27.34
C ASP A 250 -16.99 -20.16 26.75
N GLN A 251 -16.33 -19.27 25.99
CA GLN A 251 -16.93 -18.07 25.39
C GLN A 251 -17.20 -18.19 23.89
N GLY A 252 -16.93 -19.34 23.28
CA GLY A 252 -17.05 -19.55 21.84
C GLY A 252 -16.18 -20.69 21.34
N PHE A 253 -15.22 -20.38 20.48
CA PHE A 253 -14.25 -21.37 19.98
C PHE A 253 -12.92 -20.72 19.60
N VAL A 254 -11.88 -21.54 19.48
CA VAL A 254 -10.57 -21.16 18.96
C VAL A 254 -10.26 -21.95 17.71
N VAL A 255 -9.72 -21.28 16.70
CA VAL A 255 -9.11 -21.93 15.53
C VAL A 255 -7.61 -21.93 15.73
N ARG A 256 -7.02 -23.12 15.72
CA ARG A 256 -5.58 -23.38 15.89
C ARG A 256 -4.97 -23.70 14.53
N PHE A 257 -3.88 -23.02 14.18
CA PHE A 257 -3.26 -23.11 12.86
C PHE A 257 -1.85 -23.70 12.94
N PHE A 258 -1.58 -24.66 12.06
CA PHE A 258 -0.37 -25.47 12.06
C PHE A 258 0.35 -25.35 10.73
N SER A 259 1.65 -25.07 10.80
CA SER A 259 2.56 -25.19 9.66
C SER A 259 3.09 -26.61 9.61
N ILE A 260 2.99 -27.24 8.44
CA ILE A 260 3.43 -28.59 8.19
C ILE A 260 4.62 -28.54 7.24
N ARG A 261 5.67 -29.30 7.55
CA ARG A 261 6.81 -29.56 6.68
C ARG A 261 6.97 -31.07 6.54
N LYS A 262 6.97 -31.59 5.31
CA LYS A 262 7.19 -33.01 5.03
C LYS A 262 8.41 -33.14 4.12
N GLU A 263 9.41 -33.88 4.59
CA GLU A 263 10.70 -34.01 3.94
C GLU A 263 10.93 -35.44 3.44
N TYR A 264 11.20 -35.57 2.14
CA TYR A 264 11.60 -36.81 1.50
C TYR A 264 13.06 -36.70 1.10
N GLY A 265 13.93 -37.42 1.80
CA GLY A 265 15.33 -37.59 1.42
C GLY A 265 15.58 -38.91 0.70
N ARG A 266 16.79 -39.44 0.82
CA ARG A 266 17.13 -40.79 0.33
C ARG A 266 16.27 -41.89 0.99
N GLN A 267 15.80 -41.67 2.22
CA GLN A 267 14.88 -42.54 2.95
C GLN A 267 13.41 -42.14 2.68
N TYR A 268 13.03 -41.91 1.42
CA TYR A 268 11.68 -41.46 1.03
C TYR A 268 10.54 -42.40 1.46
N ARG A 269 10.86 -43.63 1.89
CA ARG A 269 9.90 -44.61 2.41
C ARG A 269 9.34 -44.22 3.77
N GLU A 270 10.11 -43.45 4.54
CA GLU A 270 9.79 -42.94 5.87
C GLU A 270 10.07 -41.42 5.91
N PRO A 271 9.20 -40.59 5.31
CA PRO A 271 9.40 -39.15 5.26
C PRO A 271 9.35 -38.53 6.66
N LYS A 272 10.13 -37.48 6.89
CA LYS A 272 10.11 -36.72 8.14
C LYS A 272 9.02 -35.66 8.07
N THR A 273 8.02 -35.74 8.95
CA THR A 273 6.95 -34.74 9.06
C THR A 273 7.11 -33.93 10.35
N SER A 274 7.17 -32.60 10.23
CA SER A 274 7.13 -31.65 11.34
C SER A 274 5.83 -30.86 11.28
N VAL A 275 5.16 -30.74 12.42
CA VAL A 275 3.91 -29.99 12.59
C VAL A 275 4.08 -29.01 13.74
N THR A 276 4.01 -27.72 13.43
CA THR A 276 4.21 -26.65 14.42
C THR A 276 2.98 -25.76 14.48
N GLU A 277 2.40 -25.59 15.67
CA GLU A 277 1.32 -24.62 15.90
C GLU A 277 1.89 -23.20 15.93
N LEU A 278 1.46 -22.32 15.01
CA LEU A 278 2.01 -20.97 14.89
C LEU A 278 1.00 -19.87 15.20
N LYS A 279 -0.30 -20.13 15.07
CA LYS A 279 -1.34 -19.12 15.23
C LYS A 279 -2.58 -19.69 15.90
N ARG A 280 -3.24 -18.89 16.71
CA ARG A 280 -4.54 -19.14 17.35
C ARG A 280 -5.41 -17.92 17.12
N ILE A 281 -6.68 -18.11 16.78
CA ILE A 281 -7.67 -17.03 16.75
C ILE A 281 -8.85 -17.48 17.60
N PHE A 282 -9.09 -16.78 18.71
CA PHE A 282 -10.27 -16.99 19.54
C PHE A 282 -11.42 -16.16 18.98
N TYR A 283 -12.55 -16.80 18.72
CA TYR A 283 -13.80 -16.19 18.26
C TYR A 283 -14.77 -16.16 19.44
N GLU A 284 -14.91 -14.99 20.06
CA GLU A 284 -15.63 -14.77 21.31
C GLU A 284 -16.60 -13.61 21.14
N GLY A 285 -17.88 -13.92 21.00
CA GLY A 285 -18.90 -12.95 20.59
C GLY A 285 -18.61 -12.37 19.20
N ASP A 286 -18.46 -11.05 19.12
CA ASP A 286 -18.13 -10.28 17.92
C ASP A 286 -16.62 -10.10 17.70
N LYS A 287 -15.78 -10.61 18.61
CA LYS A 287 -14.32 -10.40 18.58
C LYS A 287 -13.58 -11.62 18.05
N ALA A 288 -12.59 -11.33 17.20
CA ALA A 288 -11.53 -12.26 16.82
C ALA A 288 -10.22 -11.83 17.50
N LEU A 289 -9.71 -12.64 18.42
CA LEU A 289 -8.51 -12.35 19.20
C LEU A 289 -7.34 -13.22 18.70
N PRO A 290 -6.44 -12.67 17.85
CA PRO A 290 -5.32 -13.43 17.31
C PRO A 290 -4.15 -13.50 18.29
N TYR A 291 -3.51 -14.67 18.34
CA TYR A 291 -2.27 -14.93 19.03
C TYR A 291 -1.30 -15.71 18.14
N GLU A 292 -0.02 -15.34 18.14
CA GLU A 292 1.02 -15.99 17.33
C GLU A 292 2.18 -16.50 18.18
N TRP A 293 2.73 -17.65 17.80
CA TRP A 293 3.93 -18.21 18.42
C TRP A 293 5.18 -17.68 17.72
N ARG A 294 5.84 -16.68 18.30
CA ARG A 294 7.02 -16.03 17.69
C ARG A 294 7.90 -15.32 18.72
N SER A 295 8.99 -14.69 18.25
CA SER A 295 9.86 -13.86 19.11
C SER A 295 9.05 -12.71 19.75
N TYR A 296 8.96 -12.71 21.08
CA TYR A 296 8.14 -11.80 21.85
C TYR A 296 8.84 -10.44 22.02
N LYS A 297 8.37 -9.39 21.33
CA LYS A 297 8.86 -7.99 21.44
C LYS A 297 10.40 -7.87 21.47
N GLN A 298 11.08 -8.65 20.62
CA GLN A 298 12.55 -8.71 20.54
C GLN A 298 13.25 -9.04 21.89
N SER A 299 12.55 -9.69 22.82
CA SER A 299 13.09 -10.08 24.13
C SER A 299 14.06 -11.27 24.10
N GLY A 300 14.30 -11.85 22.91
CA GLY A 300 15.04 -13.10 22.73
C GLY A 300 14.27 -14.35 23.13
N LYS A 301 13.02 -14.22 23.59
CA LYS A 301 12.15 -15.35 23.96
C LYS A 301 11.09 -15.60 22.89
N VAL A 302 10.87 -16.85 22.52
CA VAL A 302 9.73 -17.26 21.69
C VAL A 302 8.55 -17.54 22.62
N TYR A 303 7.43 -16.85 22.38
CA TYR A 303 6.22 -16.97 23.21
C TYR A 303 4.96 -16.62 22.42
N TRP A 304 3.78 -16.94 22.97
CA TRP A 304 2.51 -16.48 22.42
C TRP A 304 2.42 -14.95 22.53
N TYR A 305 2.09 -14.31 21.43
CA TYR A 305 2.02 -12.86 21.27
C TYR A 305 0.63 -12.45 20.78
N ASP A 306 -0.01 -11.48 21.43
CA ASP A 306 -1.35 -10.99 21.13
C ASP A 306 -1.37 -9.85 20.09
N GLY A 307 -2.38 -9.80 19.22
CA GLY A 307 -2.65 -8.62 18.38
C GLY A 307 -1.79 -8.45 17.14
N LEU A 308 -1.08 -9.50 16.70
CA LEU A 308 -0.45 -9.56 15.38
C LEU A 308 -1.13 -10.61 14.51
N ASP A 309 -1.26 -10.29 13.21
CA ASP A 309 -1.57 -11.25 12.15
C ASP A 309 -0.44 -11.23 11.11
N GLY A 310 0.72 -11.76 11.50
CA GLY A 310 1.90 -11.85 10.65
C GLY A 310 2.07 -13.19 9.94
N TYR A 311 1.42 -14.26 10.41
CA TYR A 311 1.41 -15.56 9.75
C TYR A 311 0.17 -15.71 8.84
N ALA A 312 0.42 -15.73 7.54
CA ALA A 312 -0.60 -15.96 6.52
C ALA A 312 -1.00 -17.45 6.44
N PHE A 313 -2.27 -17.74 6.73
CA PHE A 313 -2.87 -19.09 6.67
C PHE A 313 -3.97 -19.18 5.59
N TYR A 314 -3.69 -18.67 4.39
CA TYR A 314 -4.67 -18.57 3.30
C TYR A 314 -5.03 -19.91 2.63
N TYR A 315 -4.18 -20.94 2.76
CA TYR A 315 -4.35 -22.22 2.07
C TYR A 315 -4.36 -23.37 3.07
N THR A 316 -5.37 -23.38 3.94
CA THR A 316 -5.42 -24.26 5.10
C THR A 316 -6.39 -25.41 4.92
N ALA A 317 -5.94 -26.66 5.12
CA ALA A 317 -6.86 -27.79 5.24
C ALA A 317 -7.53 -27.78 6.62
N CYS A 318 -8.84 -27.99 6.69
CA CYS A 318 -9.57 -27.96 7.96
C CYS A 318 -9.87 -29.37 8.44
N TYR A 319 -9.57 -29.66 9.71
CA TYR A 319 -10.02 -30.90 10.34
C TYR A 319 -11.53 -30.82 10.54
N THR A 320 -12.28 -31.63 9.79
CA THR A 320 -13.74 -31.44 9.69
C THR A 320 -14.58 -32.27 10.65
N LYS A 321 -14.04 -33.36 11.21
CA LYS A 321 -14.79 -34.34 12.03
C LYS A 321 -15.51 -33.73 13.24
N ASN A 322 -15.02 -32.62 13.78
CA ASN A 322 -15.58 -31.97 14.96
C ASN A 322 -16.29 -30.62 14.69
N LEU A 323 -16.32 -30.16 13.43
CA LEU A 323 -16.78 -28.81 13.10
C LEU A 323 -18.23 -28.55 13.49
N GLU A 324 -19.15 -29.45 13.13
CA GLU A 324 -20.58 -29.30 13.42
C GLU A 324 -20.84 -29.15 14.92
N LYS A 325 -20.20 -30.00 15.74
CA LYS A 325 -20.32 -29.94 17.21
C LYS A 325 -19.81 -28.63 17.79
N ILE A 326 -18.72 -28.08 17.24
CA ILE A 326 -18.07 -26.87 17.75
C ILE A 326 -18.85 -25.62 17.35
N LEU A 327 -19.28 -25.55 16.10
CA LEU A 327 -19.98 -24.39 15.57
C LEU A 327 -21.44 -24.33 15.99
N ASN A 328 -22.02 -25.44 16.47
CA ASN A 328 -23.39 -25.47 17.00
C ASN A 328 -23.59 -24.43 18.13
N GLY A 329 -24.64 -23.62 17.99
CA GLY A 329 -24.95 -22.52 18.91
C GLY A 329 -24.09 -21.27 18.74
N THR A 330 -23.23 -21.21 17.71
CA THR A 330 -22.48 -20.00 17.34
C THR A 330 -23.10 -19.33 16.11
N PRO A 331 -22.78 -18.05 15.84
CA PRO A 331 -23.19 -17.39 14.59
C PRO A 331 -22.75 -18.14 13.32
N TYR A 332 -21.77 -19.03 13.41
CA TYR A 332 -21.20 -19.78 12.28
C TYR A 332 -21.81 -21.18 12.08
N GLN A 333 -22.82 -21.57 12.85
CA GLN A 333 -23.37 -22.93 12.81
C GLN A 333 -23.83 -23.37 11.40
N TYR A 334 -24.27 -22.43 10.57
CA TYR A 334 -24.74 -22.68 9.21
C TYR A 334 -23.73 -22.25 8.13
N CYS A 335 -22.51 -21.85 8.50
CA CYS A 335 -21.58 -21.26 7.55
C CYS A 335 -21.08 -22.21 6.46
N ALA A 336 -21.44 -23.50 6.50
CA ALA A 336 -21.10 -24.52 5.50
C ALA A 336 -19.58 -24.75 5.28
N ILE A 337 -18.71 -24.29 6.18
CA ILE A 337 -17.25 -24.44 6.05
C ILE A 337 -16.80 -25.91 6.02
N LYS A 338 -17.55 -26.82 6.68
CA LYS A 338 -17.33 -28.28 6.59
C LYS A 338 -17.47 -28.76 5.15
N GLN A 339 -18.63 -28.50 4.53
CA GLN A 339 -18.90 -28.86 3.13
C GLN A 339 -17.87 -28.21 2.20
N PHE A 340 -17.50 -26.95 2.44
CA PHE A 340 -16.47 -26.28 1.64
C PHE A 340 -15.10 -26.95 1.81
N SER A 341 -14.75 -27.42 3.01
CA SER A 341 -13.48 -28.10 3.29
C SER A 341 -13.44 -29.55 2.80
N GLU A 342 -14.60 -30.15 2.51
CA GLU A 342 -14.74 -31.52 2.01
C GLU A 342 -15.02 -31.58 0.50
N ARG A 343 -15.06 -30.43 -0.18
CA ARG A 343 -15.42 -30.32 -1.61
C ARG A 343 -14.54 -31.15 -2.55
N TYR A 344 -13.29 -31.40 -2.15
CA TYR A 344 -12.39 -32.39 -2.74
C TYR A 344 -11.30 -32.75 -1.72
N GLU A 345 -10.57 -33.84 -1.96
CA GLU A 345 -9.51 -34.31 -1.06
C GLU A 345 -8.39 -33.27 -0.90
N GLY A 346 -8.08 -32.91 0.35
CA GLY A 346 -7.04 -31.93 0.66
C GLY A 346 -7.42 -30.47 0.34
N ALA A 347 -8.71 -30.20 0.16
CA ALA A 347 -9.21 -28.85 -0.12
C ALA A 347 -8.73 -27.82 0.90
N LYS A 348 -8.32 -26.67 0.36
CA LYS A 348 -7.76 -25.56 1.14
C LYS A 348 -8.79 -24.47 1.33
N VAL A 349 -8.75 -23.82 2.49
CA VAL A 349 -9.65 -22.74 2.87
C VAL A 349 -8.85 -21.64 3.54
N ASN A 350 -9.11 -20.40 3.16
CA ASN A 350 -8.69 -19.24 3.93
C ASN A 350 -9.64 -19.09 5.12
N VAL A 351 -9.44 -19.88 6.19
CA VAL A 351 -10.36 -19.94 7.32
C VAL A 351 -10.64 -18.57 7.96
N PRO A 352 -9.62 -17.72 8.24
CA PRO A 352 -9.87 -16.38 8.76
C PRO A 352 -10.73 -15.54 7.81
N GLY A 353 -10.41 -15.53 6.51
CA GLY A 353 -11.16 -14.79 5.50
C GLY A 353 -12.59 -15.31 5.34
N TYR A 354 -12.78 -16.62 5.41
CA TYR A 354 -14.08 -17.29 5.33
C TYR A 354 -14.99 -16.88 6.49
N LEU A 355 -14.52 -17.05 7.73
CA LEU A 355 -15.29 -16.73 8.93
C LEU A 355 -15.56 -15.23 9.02
N TRP A 356 -14.57 -14.39 8.74
CA TRP A 356 -14.75 -12.94 8.72
C TRP A 356 -15.81 -12.51 7.70
N ARG A 357 -15.75 -13.07 6.48
CA ARG A 357 -16.70 -12.69 5.43
C ARG A 357 -18.11 -13.20 5.69
N TYR A 358 -18.25 -14.40 6.25
CA TYR A 358 -19.56 -15.00 6.52
C TYR A 358 -20.47 -14.11 7.36
N LEU A 359 -19.94 -13.43 8.40
CA LEU A 359 -20.74 -12.54 9.25
C LEU A 359 -21.39 -11.37 8.47
N SER A 360 -20.69 -10.84 7.47
CA SER A 360 -21.21 -9.75 6.63
C SER A 360 -21.96 -10.24 5.39
N LYS A 361 -21.71 -11.49 4.97
CA LYS A 361 -22.26 -12.10 3.75
C LYS A 361 -22.71 -13.54 4.02
N PRO A 362 -23.82 -13.75 4.74
CA PRO A 362 -24.30 -15.09 5.07
C PRO A 362 -24.63 -15.94 3.85
N PHE A 363 -24.89 -15.30 2.69
CA PHE A 363 -25.15 -16.01 1.43
C PHE A 363 -23.99 -16.90 0.95
N ILE A 364 -22.80 -16.80 1.53
CA ILE A 364 -21.72 -17.78 1.37
C ILE A 364 -22.24 -19.19 1.63
N GLU A 365 -23.10 -19.38 2.63
CA GLU A 365 -23.75 -20.66 2.91
C GLU A 365 -24.48 -21.21 1.68
N TYR A 366 -25.34 -20.38 1.06
CA TYR A 366 -26.10 -20.78 -0.13
C TYR A 366 -25.18 -21.05 -1.31
N MET A 367 -24.09 -20.28 -1.47
CA MET A 367 -23.12 -20.50 -2.55
C MET A 367 -22.40 -21.84 -2.39
N VAL A 368 -21.97 -22.20 -1.18
CA VAL A 368 -21.35 -23.50 -0.89
C VAL A 368 -22.35 -24.63 -1.12
N LYS A 369 -23.59 -24.52 -0.61
CA LYS A 369 -24.66 -25.51 -0.83
C LYS A 369 -25.00 -25.63 -2.32
N GLY A 370 -24.93 -24.53 -3.06
CA GLY A 370 -25.07 -24.45 -4.50
C GLY A 370 -23.85 -24.90 -5.31
N LYS A 371 -22.77 -25.38 -4.67
CA LYS A 371 -21.53 -25.84 -5.32
C LYS A 371 -20.82 -24.76 -6.17
N LEU A 372 -20.98 -23.49 -5.80
CA LEU A 372 -20.29 -22.35 -6.40
C LEU A 372 -18.96 -22.09 -5.66
N TYR A 373 -18.10 -23.10 -5.65
CA TYR A 373 -16.92 -23.13 -4.79
C TYR A 373 -15.85 -22.11 -5.20
N HIS A 374 -15.62 -21.90 -6.51
CA HIS A 374 -14.63 -20.90 -6.94
C HIS A 374 -15.08 -19.45 -6.65
N LEU A 375 -16.37 -19.14 -6.73
CA LEU A 375 -16.90 -17.84 -6.27
C LEU A 375 -16.69 -17.63 -4.77
N VAL A 376 -16.88 -18.67 -3.97
CA VAL A 376 -16.63 -18.63 -2.51
C VAL A 376 -15.14 -18.45 -2.23
N GLU A 377 -14.26 -19.12 -2.99
CA GLU A 377 -12.82 -18.94 -2.87
C GLU A 377 -12.44 -17.48 -3.12
N ASP A 378 -12.83 -16.89 -4.26
CA ASP A 378 -12.57 -15.48 -4.56
C ASP A 378 -13.12 -14.51 -3.50
N LEU A 379 -14.33 -14.79 -3.01
CA LEU A 379 -15.02 -13.96 -2.02
C LEU A 379 -14.32 -13.95 -0.65
N THR A 380 -13.62 -15.04 -0.32
CA THR A 380 -12.99 -15.24 0.99
C THR A 380 -11.50 -14.91 1.01
N GLN A 381 -10.90 -14.57 -0.14
CA GLN A 381 -9.53 -14.05 -0.20
C GLN A 381 -9.43 -12.58 0.23
N SER A 382 -8.21 -12.16 0.59
CA SER A 382 -7.89 -10.80 1.04
C SER A 382 -7.90 -9.76 -0.09
N TRP A 383 -7.67 -10.17 -1.34
CA TRP A 383 -7.68 -9.31 -2.54
C TRP A 383 -9.03 -9.28 -3.27
N TYR A 384 -10.12 -9.49 -2.54
CA TYR A 384 -11.48 -9.49 -3.08
C TYR A 384 -11.82 -8.23 -3.90
N TYR A 385 -12.26 -8.42 -5.15
CA TYR A 385 -12.85 -7.37 -5.97
C TYR A 385 -14.30 -7.09 -5.56
N SER A 386 -14.57 -5.88 -5.08
CA SER A 386 -15.93 -5.40 -4.82
C SER A 386 -16.74 -5.22 -6.11
N GLY A 387 -18.05 -5.51 -6.06
CA GLY A 387 -19.00 -5.11 -7.11
C GLY A 387 -19.68 -6.23 -7.91
N VAL A 388 -19.34 -7.51 -7.68
CA VAL A 388 -19.92 -8.63 -8.45
C VAL A 388 -21.31 -9.07 -7.93
N TYR A 389 -21.60 -8.82 -6.65
CA TYR A 389 -22.76 -9.39 -5.94
C TYR A 389 -23.71 -8.31 -5.43
N ASN A 390 -25.00 -8.49 -5.70
CA ASN A 390 -26.07 -7.71 -5.07
C ASN A 390 -26.23 -8.13 -3.60
N GLN A 391 -25.81 -7.26 -2.68
CA GLN A 391 -25.83 -7.56 -1.24
C GLN A 391 -27.25 -7.70 -0.66
N ASN A 392 -28.26 -7.15 -1.34
CA ASN A 392 -29.65 -7.14 -0.89
C ASN A 392 -30.48 -8.28 -1.50
N GLY A 393 -29.86 -9.15 -2.32
CA GLY A 393 -30.57 -10.26 -2.96
C GLY A 393 -31.02 -11.31 -1.94
N LYS A 394 -32.27 -11.77 -2.08
CA LYS A 394 -32.89 -12.79 -1.20
C LYS A 394 -32.70 -14.22 -1.71
N SER A 395 -32.24 -14.38 -2.95
CA SER A 395 -31.92 -15.66 -3.58
C SER A 395 -30.55 -15.62 -4.26
N LEU A 396 -29.94 -16.78 -4.53
CA LEU A 396 -28.67 -16.83 -5.28
C LEU A 396 -28.78 -16.17 -6.66
N MET A 397 -29.93 -16.29 -7.32
CA MET A 397 -30.19 -15.66 -8.61
C MET A 397 -30.19 -14.14 -8.50
N GLU A 398 -30.84 -13.58 -7.48
CA GLU A 398 -30.83 -12.13 -7.22
C GLU A 398 -29.45 -11.62 -6.80
N ILE A 399 -28.74 -12.38 -5.95
CA ILE A 399 -27.38 -12.04 -5.50
C ILE A 399 -26.41 -11.99 -6.67
N LEU A 400 -26.50 -12.97 -7.56
CA LEU A 400 -25.69 -13.02 -8.77
C LEU A 400 -26.25 -12.14 -9.88
N GLY A 401 -27.49 -11.66 -9.80
CA GLY A 401 -28.15 -10.87 -10.86
C GLY A 401 -28.32 -11.66 -12.15
N VAL A 402 -28.79 -12.91 -12.07
CA VAL A 402 -28.90 -13.84 -13.22
C VAL A 402 -30.24 -14.59 -13.23
N THR A 403 -30.65 -15.09 -14.39
CA THR A 403 -31.83 -15.95 -14.52
C THR A 403 -31.54 -17.38 -14.04
N LYS A 404 -32.58 -18.21 -13.88
CA LYS A 404 -32.44 -19.63 -13.51
C LYS A 404 -31.65 -20.45 -14.53
N GLU A 405 -31.77 -20.14 -15.81
CA GLU A 405 -31.02 -20.80 -16.88
C GLU A 405 -29.53 -20.44 -16.83
N GLN A 406 -29.23 -19.14 -16.72
CA GLN A 406 -27.88 -18.62 -16.54
C GLN A 406 -27.21 -19.21 -15.30
N PHE A 407 -27.94 -19.30 -14.19
CA PHE A 407 -27.45 -19.93 -12.97
C PHE A 407 -27.03 -21.38 -13.17
N ARG A 408 -27.81 -22.19 -13.90
CA ARG A 408 -27.46 -23.60 -14.19
C ARG A 408 -26.15 -23.69 -14.98
N PHE A 409 -25.93 -22.78 -15.93
CA PHE A 409 -24.67 -22.71 -16.68
C PHE A 409 -23.49 -22.31 -15.79
N ILE A 410 -23.66 -21.30 -14.93
CA ILE A 410 -22.65 -20.86 -13.96
C ILE A 410 -22.28 -22.00 -13.00
N GLN A 411 -23.29 -22.70 -12.47
CA GLN A 411 -23.13 -23.81 -11.54
C GLN A 411 -22.43 -25.01 -12.19
N ARG A 412 -22.83 -25.40 -13.41
CA ARG A 412 -22.22 -26.52 -14.15
C ARG A 412 -20.73 -26.29 -14.40
N ASN A 413 -20.34 -25.03 -14.59
CA ASN A 413 -18.95 -24.65 -14.84
C ASN A 413 -18.18 -24.30 -13.55
N ASP A 414 -18.82 -24.24 -12.37
CA ASP A 414 -18.26 -23.74 -11.11
C ASP A 414 -17.38 -22.50 -11.32
N MET A 415 -17.99 -21.46 -11.89
CA MET A 415 -17.27 -20.28 -12.36
C MET A 415 -16.59 -19.52 -11.21
N ASN A 416 -15.43 -18.92 -11.49
CA ASN A 416 -14.85 -17.88 -10.64
C ASN A 416 -15.43 -16.49 -10.98
N SER A 417 -15.03 -15.47 -10.24
CA SER A 417 -15.57 -14.10 -10.37
C SER A 417 -15.23 -13.47 -11.73
N PHE A 418 -14.06 -13.78 -12.29
CA PHE A 418 -13.65 -13.33 -13.62
C PHE A 418 -14.50 -13.97 -14.72
N GLU A 419 -14.70 -15.28 -14.64
CA GLU A 419 -15.55 -16.06 -15.55
C GLU A 419 -17.01 -15.57 -15.49
N LEU A 420 -17.55 -15.34 -14.29
CA LEU A 420 -18.90 -14.80 -14.10
C LEU A 420 -19.05 -13.40 -14.72
N ASN A 421 -18.09 -12.51 -14.49
CA ASN A 421 -18.13 -11.16 -15.07
C ASN A 421 -18.02 -11.20 -16.60
N THR A 422 -17.15 -12.06 -17.14
CA THR A 422 -17.00 -12.28 -18.58
C THR A 422 -18.30 -12.80 -19.17
N TYR A 423 -18.92 -13.80 -18.54
CA TYR A 423 -20.20 -14.36 -18.97
C TYR A 423 -21.30 -13.30 -19.02
N LYS A 424 -21.42 -12.47 -17.98
CA LYS A 424 -22.38 -11.34 -17.95
C LYS A 424 -22.12 -10.33 -19.08
N LYS A 425 -20.86 -9.95 -19.31
CA LYS A 425 -20.50 -9.03 -20.40
C LYS A 425 -20.90 -9.59 -21.76
N MET A 426 -20.64 -10.88 -22.02
CA MET A 426 -21.04 -11.54 -23.27
C MET A 426 -22.56 -11.54 -23.46
N LEU A 427 -23.32 -11.81 -22.40
CA LEU A 427 -24.79 -11.76 -22.46
C LEU A 427 -25.35 -10.35 -22.72
N SER A 428 -24.64 -9.31 -22.25
CA SER A 428 -24.98 -7.92 -22.53
C SER A 428 -24.54 -7.43 -23.92
N GLY A 429 -23.66 -8.17 -24.58
CA GLY A 429 -23.10 -7.82 -25.88
C GLY A 429 -24.10 -7.98 -27.03
N LYS A 430 -23.74 -7.38 -28.18
CA LYS A 430 -24.51 -7.49 -29.42
C LYS A 430 -24.61 -8.94 -29.90
N TYR A 431 -23.50 -9.67 -29.87
CA TYR A 431 -23.45 -11.10 -30.16
C TYR A 431 -23.41 -11.85 -28.83
N ARG A 432 -24.56 -12.38 -28.41
CA ARG A 432 -24.74 -13.14 -27.16
C ARG A 432 -24.23 -14.59 -27.27
N GLU A 433 -23.19 -14.79 -28.06
CA GLU A 433 -22.62 -16.11 -28.35
C GLU A 433 -21.69 -16.53 -27.22
N ILE A 434 -22.02 -17.63 -26.53
CA ILE A 434 -21.18 -18.19 -25.48
C ILE A 434 -20.45 -19.42 -26.06
N PRO A 435 -19.10 -19.44 -26.04
CA PRO A 435 -18.32 -20.58 -26.51
C PRO A 435 -18.69 -21.86 -25.76
N GLU A 436 -18.70 -22.99 -26.48
CA GLU A 436 -18.95 -24.30 -25.87
C GLU A 436 -17.93 -24.61 -24.76
N ASP A 437 -16.64 -24.39 -25.04
CA ASP A 437 -15.58 -24.41 -24.02
C ASP A 437 -15.32 -22.99 -23.48
N PHE A 438 -16.27 -22.51 -22.67
CA PHE A 438 -16.21 -21.19 -22.04
C PHE A 438 -14.98 -21.03 -21.14
N ARG A 439 -14.52 -22.10 -20.50
CA ARG A 439 -13.35 -22.06 -19.61
C ARG A 439 -12.06 -21.89 -20.39
N ALA A 440 -11.88 -22.62 -21.50
CA ALA A 440 -10.74 -22.41 -22.40
C ALA A 440 -10.74 -20.99 -23.00
N PHE A 441 -11.92 -20.46 -23.34
CA PHE A 441 -12.06 -19.06 -23.75
C PHE A 441 -11.55 -18.10 -22.67
N CYS A 442 -12.03 -18.25 -21.43
CA CYS A 442 -11.61 -17.38 -20.33
C CYS A 442 -10.11 -17.46 -20.05
N GLU A 443 -9.50 -18.66 -20.11
CA GLU A 443 -8.05 -18.82 -19.90
C GLU A 443 -7.25 -18.19 -21.04
N LYS A 444 -7.64 -18.41 -22.31
CA LYS A 444 -7.00 -17.78 -23.47
C LYS A 444 -7.01 -16.25 -23.36
N TYR A 445 -8.14 -15.68 -22.96
CA TYR A 445 -8.36 -14.23 -22.92
C TYR A 445 -8.20 -13.60 -21.54
N LYS A 446 -7.63 -14.29 -20.56
CA LYS A 446 -7.55 -13.85 -19.16
C LYS A 446 -7.08 -12.41 -18.95
N HIS A 447 -6.10 -11.97 -19.74
CA HIS A 447 -5.52 -10.62 -19.67
C HIS A 447 -6.03 -9.67 -20.78
N ASN A 448 -6.86 -10.16 -21.69
CA ASN A 448 -7.22 -9.50 -22.95
C ASN A 448 -8.74 -9.60 -23.24
N VAL A 449 -9.55 -9.93 -22.22
CA VAL A 449 -10.98 -10.22 -22.39
C VAL A 449 -11.74 -9.01 -22.94
N ASP A 450 -11.43 -7.81 -22.46
CA ASP A 450 -12.09 -6.59 -22.93
C ASP A 450 -11.79 -6.31 -24.41
N MET A 451 -10.60 -6.67 -24.90
CA MET A 451 -10.26 -6.52 -26.33
C MET A 451 -11.12 -7.44 -27.20
N ILE A 452 -11.19 -8.74 -26.87
CA ILE A 452 -12.01 -9.66 -27.67
C ILE A 452 -13.49 -9.32 -27.57
N LEU A 453 -13.99 -8.95 -26.38
CA LEU A 453 -15.38 -8.54 -26.20
C LEU A 453 -15.72 -7.26 -26.98
N THR A 454 -14.76 -6.34 -27.12
CA THR A 454 -14.92 -5.13 -27.96
C THR A 454 -14.99 -5.51 -29.45
N LEU A 455 -14.11 -6.38 -29.93
CA LEU A 455 -14.16 -6.89 -31.30
C LEU A 455 -15.47 -7.62 -31.59
N MET A 456 -15.97 -8.36 -30.61
CA MET A 456 -17.26 -9.04 -30.68
C MET A 456 -18.46 -8.07 -30.74
N GLN A 457 -18.28 -6.74 -30.64
CA GLN A 457 -19.34 -5.79 -30.99
C GLN A 457 -19.48 -5.60 -32.50
N TYR A 458 -18.41 -5.87 -33.25
CA TYR A 458 -18.35 -5.68 -34.70
C TYR A 458 -18.48 -7.00 -35.47
N THR A 459 -18.08 -8.14 -34.90
CA THR A 459 -18.12 -9.43 -35.58
C THR A 459 -18.34 -10.63 -34.64
N THR A 460 -18.39 -11.86 -35.17
CA THR A 460 -18.49 -13.09 -34.37
C THR A 460 -17.13 -13.52 -33.83
N LEU A 461 -17.12 -14.30 -32.73
CA LEU A 461 -15.88 -14.80 -32.14
C LEU A 461 -15.03 -15.56 -33.16
N HIS A 462 -15.65 -16.47 -33.92
CA HIS A 462 -14.97 -17.25 -34.95
C HIS A 462 -14.27 -16.37 -35.99
N LYS A 463 -14.95 -15.33 -36.50
CA LYS A 463 -14.36 -14.42 -37.49
C LYS A 463 -13.22 -13.58 -36.90
N ALA A 464 -13.38 -13.12 -35.67
CA ALA A 464 -12.32 -12.38 -34.97
C ALA A 464 -11.07 -13.25 -34.77
N GLU A 465 -11.24 -14.48 -34.26
CA GLU A 465 -10.13 -15.41 -34.05
C GLU A 465 -9.46 -15.80 -35.37
N ARG A 466 -10.25 -16.12 -36.39
CA ARG A 466 -9.75 -16.43 -37.73
C ARG A 466 -8.90 -15.28 -38.28
N TYR A 467 -9.42 -14.05 -38.25
CA TYR A 467 -8.70 -12.90 -38.77
C TYR A 467 -7.39 -12.64 -37.99
N CYS A 468 -7.42 -12.69 -36.66
CA CYS A 468 -6.21 -12.53 -35.86
C CYS A 468 -5.18 -13.63 -36.13
N ASN A 469 -5.60 -14.88 -36.31
CA ASN A 469 -4.71 -15.98 -36.67
C ASN A 469 -4.13 -15.82 -38.07
N GLU A 470 -4.95 -15.42 -39.06
CA GLU A 470 -4.51 -15.20 -40.44
C GLU A 470 -3.48 -14.07 -40.56
N LYS A 471 -3.52 -13.07 -39.68
CA LYS A 471 -2.58 -11.94 -39.66
C LYS A 471 -1.42 -12.12 -38.68
N ALA A 472 -1.45 -13.15 -37.83
CA ALA A 472 -0.40 -13.39 -36.87
C ALA A 472 0.91 -13.84 -37.55
N THR A 473 2.02 -13.27 -37.10
CA THR A 473 3.38 -13.64 -37.52
C THR A 473 4.28 -13.76 -36.31
N GLN A 474 5.55 -14.15 -36.50
CA GLN A 474 6.52 -14.15 -35.39
C GLN A 474 6.75 -12.75 -34.81
N GLN A 475 6.68 -11.71 -35.64
CA GLN A 475 6.87 -10.31 -35.23
C GLN A 475 5.58 -9.71 -34.63
N HIS A 476 4.42 -10.18 -35.09
CA HIS A 476 3.11 -9.72 -34.62
C HIS A 476 2.29 -10.93 -34.13
N PRO A 477 2.47 -11.36 -32.88
CA PRO A 477 1.70 -12.47 -32.33
C PRO A 477 0.21 -12.11 -32.21
N PHE A 478 -0.63 -13.14 -32.03
CA PHE A 478 -2.10 -13.05 -31.99
C PHE A 478 -2.67 -11.84 -31.23
N PHE A 479 -2.23 -11.59 -29.99
CA PHE A 479 -2.73 -10.46 -29.19
C PHE A 479 -2.20 -9.09 -29.62
N ALA A 480 -1.04 -9.02 -30.27
CA ALA A 480 -0.53 -7.79 -30.85
C ALA A 480 -1.34 -7.39 -32.09
N VAL A 481 -1.66 -8.36 -32.95
CA VAL A 481 -2.57 -8.17 -34.08
C VAL A 481 -3.94 -7.71 -33.61
N MET A 482 -4.48 -8.34 -32.57
CA MET A 482 -5.78 -7.97 -31.98
C MET A 482 -5.81 -6.51 -31.52
N ARG A 483 -4.74 -6.06 -30.84
CA ARG A 483 -4.62 -4.66 -30.39
C ARG A 483 -4.55 -3.69 -31.56
N LEU A 484 -3.65 -3.96 -32.51
CA LEU A 484 -3.50 -3.16 -33.73
C LEU A 484 -4.81 -3.03 -34.51
N TRP A 485 -5.58 -4.12 -34.57
CA TRP A 485 -6.89 -4.12 -35.21
C TRP A 485 -7.89 -3.23 -34.49
N LEU A 486 -7.95 -3.29 -33.16
CA LEU A 486 -8.80 -2.40 -32.37
C LEU A 486 -8.42 -0.93 -32.52
N ASP A 487 -7.13 -0.61 -32.48
CA ASP A 487 -6.63 0.77 -32.67
C ASP A 487 -7.05 1.30 -34.06
N TYR A 488 -6.90 0.48 -35.11
CA TYR A 488 -7.38 0.81 -36.44
C TYR A 488 -8.90 1.03 -36.49
N LEU A 489 -9.70 0.15 -35.88
CA LEU A 489 -11.16 0.31 -35.87
C LEU A 489 -11.59 1.59 -35.14
N GLN A 490 -10.87 2.00 -34.10
CA GLN A 490 -11.09 3.28 -33.43
C GLN A 490 -10.78 4.46 -34.37
N PHE A 491 -9.65 4.42 -35.09
CA PHE A 491 -9.32 5.47 -36.06
C PHE A 491 -10.34 5.52 -37.21
N ALA A 492 -10.72 4.37 -37.74
CA ALA A 492 -11.75 4.26 -38.78
C ALA A 492 -13.09 4.84 -38.31
N ALA A 493 -13.48 4.60 -37.05
CA ALA A 493 -14.69 5.19 -36.46
C ALA A 493 -14.61 6.73 -36.39
N GLU A 494 -13.48 7.26 -35.94
CA GLU A 494 -13.26 8.72 -35.82
C GLU A 494 -13.22 9.40 -37.19
N LEU A 495 -12.65 8.72 -38.20
CA LEU A 495 -12.67 9.13 -39.60
C LEU A 495 -14.03 8.90 -40.29
N GLN A 496 -15.04 8.43 -39.57
CA GLN A 496 -16.39 8.15 -40.07
C GLN A 496 -16.45 7.12 -41.20
N TYR A 497 -15.49 6.20 -41.25
CA TYR A 497 -15.56 5.07 -42.17
C TYR A 497 -16.72 4.14 -41.80
N ASP A 498 -17.33 3.49 -42.80
CA ASP A 498 -18.38 2.50 -42.55
C ASP A 498 -17.79 1.19 -42.02
N ILE A 499 -17.77 1.04 -40.69
CA ILE A 499 -17.25 -0.16 -40.00
C ILE A 499 -18.12 -1.40 -40.26
N LYS A 500 -19.32 -1.26 -40.83
CA LYS A 500 -20.12 -2.43 -41.27
C LYS A 500 -19.61 -3.00 -42.58
N ASN A 501 -18.88 -2.22 -43.37
CA ASN A 501 -18.28 -2.69 -44.61
C ASN A 501 -17.17 -3.70 -44.28
N SER A 502 -17.27 -4.91 -44.86
CA SER A 502 -16.30 -5.98 -44.60
C SER A 502 -14.85 -5.61 -44.98
N PHE A 503 -14.63 -4.73 -45.96
CA PHE A 503 -13.28 -4.29 -46.34
C PHE A 503 -12.66 -3.34 -45.32
N VAL A 504 -13.50 -2.54 -44.65
CA VAL A 504 -13.10 -1.69 -43.53
C VAL A 504 -12.93 -2.55 -42.29
N LEU A 505 -13.89 -3.42 -41.97
CA LEU A 505 -13.82 -4.25 -40.78
C LEU A 505 -12.65 -5.26 -40.82
N PHE A 506 -12.34 -5.84 -41.99
CA PHE A 506 -11.29 -6.85 -42.17
C PHE A 506 -10.27 -6.41 -43.22
N PRO A 507 -9.42 -5.41 -42.93
CA PRO A 507 -8.48 -4.90 -43.92
C PRO A 507 -7.49 -6.01 -44.33
N LYS A 508 -7.25 -6.15 -45.64
CA LYS A 508 -6.32 -7.17 -46.16
C LYS A 508 -4.88 -6.97 -45.64
N HIS A 509 -4.45 -5.70 -45.54
CA HIS A 509 -3.15 -5.28 -45.04
C HIS A 509 -3.32 -4.40 -43.79
N LEU A 510 -3.51 -5.05 -42.63
CA LEU A 510 -3.90 -4.38 -41.38
C LEU A 510 -2.94 -3.25 -40.96
N ILE A 511 -1.62 -3.50 -40.95
CA ILE A 511 -0.61 -2.51 -40.53
C ILE A 511 -0.69 -1.26 -41.41
N LYS A 512 -0.73 -1.45 -42.74
CA LYS A 512 -0.85 -0.34 -43.68
C LYS A 512 -2.17 0.43 -43.50
N ALA A 513 -3.27 -0.28 -43.26
CA ALA A 513 -4.56 0.36 -43.01
C ALA A 513 -4.56 1.17 -41.71
N HIS A 514 -3.95 0.63 -40.65
CA HIS A 514 -3.72 1.32 -39.38
C HIS A 514 -2.91 2.60 -39.58
N ASP A 515 -1.73 2.50 -40.21
CA ASP A 515 -0.81 3.63 -40.36
C ASP A 515 -1.42 4.74 -41.23
N ASN A 516 -2.09 4.36 -42.32
CA ASN A 516 -2.81 5.32 -43.16
C ASN A 516 -3.91 6.05 -42.39
N ALA A 517 -4.73 5.32 -41.62
CA ALA A 517 -5.81 5.91 -40.83
C ALA A 517 -5.25 6.80 -39.71
N ALA A 518 -4.16 6.39 -39.05
CA ALA A 518 -3.49 7.19 -38.03
C ALA A 518 -2.94 8.50 -38.61
N GLU A 519 -2.30 8.45 -39.79
CA GLU A 519 -1.77 9.63 -40.48
C GLU A 519 -2.89 10.58 -40.94
N GLU A 520 -3.96 10.04 -41.53
CA GLU A 520 -5.12 10.84 -41.96
C GLU A 520 -5.77 11.55 -40.77
N LEU A 521 -5.94 10.82 -39.67
CA LEU A 521 -6.51 11.37 -38.45
C LEU A 521 -5.62 12.44 -37.83
N GLN A 522 -4.30 12.24 -37.84
CA GLN A 522 -3.35 13.25 -37.41
C GLN A 522 -3.48 14.53 -38.26
N LYS A 523 -3.51 14.41 -39.59
CA LYS A 523 -3.69 15.55 -40.50
C LYS A 523 -5.00 16.29 -40.24
N LEU A 524 -6.08 15.57 -39.98
CA LEU A 524 -7.40 16.14 -39.67
C LEU A 524 -7.34 16.94 -38.37
N ARG A 525 -6.81 16.33 -37.30
CA ARG A 525 -6.62 16.99 -35.99
C ARG A 525 -5.69 18.21 -36.08
N GLU A 526 -4.62 18.13 -36.87
CA GLU A 526 -3.74 19.28 -37.12
C GLU A 526 -4.45 20.41 -37.89
N LYS A 527 -5.25 20.08 -38.91
CA LYS A 527 -6.04 21.06 -39.67
C LYS A 527 -7.08 21.75 -38.79
N GLU A 528 -7.77 20.99 -37.93
CA GLU A 528 -8.71 21.54 -36.95
C GLU A 528 -8.01 22.42 -35.92
N SER A 529 -6.87 21.98 -35.39
CA SER A 529 -6.05 22.77 -34.48
C SER A 529 -5.58 24.09 -35.12
N ARG A 530 -5.11 24.05 -36.37
CA ARG A 530 -4.73 25.24 -37.15
C ARG A 530 -5.92 26.18 -37.38
N LYS A 531 -7.10 25.65 -37.74
CA LYS A 531 -8.33 26.44 -37.89
C LYS A 531 -8.73 27.10 -36.58
N LYS A 532 -8.72 26.35 -35.48
CA LYS A 532 -9.02 26.85 -34.13
C LYS A 532 -8.05 27.96 -33.72
N MET A 533 -6.76 27.77 -33.96
CA MET A 533 -5.73 28.77 -33.68
C MET A 533 -5.91 30.03 -34.53
N LYS A 534 -6.25 29.90 -35.82
CA LYS A 534 -6.53 31.04 -36.71
C LYS A 534 -7.75 31.83 -36.21
N LEU A 535 -8.85 31.15 -35.88
CA LEU A 535 -10.07 31.77 -35.37
C LEU A 535 -9.84 32.47 -34.03
N GLN A 536 -9.10 31.84 -33.11
CA GLN A 536 -8.68 32.46 -31.84
C GLN A 536 -7.88 33.74 -32.09
N ASN A 537 -6.94 33.69 -33.04
CA ASN A 537 -6.10 34.84 -33.36
C ASN A 537 -6.89 35.99 -34.00
N GLU A 538 -7.85 35.70 -34.89
CA GLU A 538 -8.75 36.69 -35.47
C GLU A 538 -9.61 37.39 -34.41
N ARG A 539 -10.22 36.61 -33.50
CA ARG A 539 -11.01 37.14 -32.37
C ARG A 539 -10.16 38.03 -31.46
N ALA A 540 -8.97 37.55 -31.09
CA ALA A 540 -8.05 38.31 -30.27
C ALA A 540 -7.58 39.60 -30.96
N LYS A 541 -7.32 39.58 -32.27
CA LYS A 541 -6.82 40.76 -33.01
C LYS A 541 -7.80 41.92 -32.96
N SER A 542 -9.09 41.67 -33.17
CA SER A 542 -10.12 42.71 -33.07
C SER A 542 -10.25 43.26 -31.65
N LEU A 543 -10.17 42.39 -30.64
CA LEU A 543 -10.25 42.79 -29.24
C LEU A 543 -9.01 43.60 -28.79
N LEU A 544 -7.82 43.15 -29.16
CA LEU A 544 -6.55 43.82 -28.86
C LEU A 544 -6.48 45.20 -29.54
N GLU A 545 -7.06 45.36 -30.73
CA GLU A 545 -7.18 46.66 -31.39
C GLU A 545 -8.05 47.64 -30.58
N GLN A 546 -9.16 47.17 -30.00
CA GLN A 546 -9.96 48.00 -29.10
C GLN A 546 -9.19 48.34 -27.83
N TYR A 547 -8.52 47.35 -27.24
CA TYR A 547 -7.72 47.53 -26.03
C TYR A 547 -6.55 48.50 -26.22
N ARG A 548 -5.97 48.61 -27.42
CA ARG A 548 -4.95 49.64 -27.71
C ARG A 548 -5.40 51.04 -27.39
N LYS A 549 -6.64 51.39 -27.69
CA LYS A 549 -7.18 52.74 -27.47
C LYS A 549 -7.33 53.07 -25.98
N VAL A 550 -7.40 52.04 -25.15
CA VAL A 550 -7.86 52.12 -23.76
C VAL A 550 -6.70 51.85 -22.77
N TYR A 551 -5.84 50.88 -23.08
CA TYR A 551 -4.77 50.41 -22.21
C TYR A 551 -3.40 50.99 -22.55
N SER A 552 -3.20 51.60 -23.73
CA SER A 552 -1.91 52.22 -24.06
C SER A 552 -1.69 53.47 -23.22
N TRP A 553 -0.53 53.57 -22.58
CA TRP A 553 -0.18 54.70 -21.72
C TRP A 553 1.33 54.83 -21.54
N THR A 554 1.81 56.05 -21.32
CA THR A 554 3.23 56.34 -21.04
C THR A 554 3.36 57.36 -19.92
N ASP A 555 4.45 57.25 -19.14
CA ASP A 555 4.87 58.25 -18.16
C ASP A 555 6.06 59.10 -18.64
N GLY A 556 6.44 58.96 -19.93
CA GLY A 556 7.61 59.60 -20.52
C GLY A 556 8.89 58.77 -20.46
N LYS A 557 9.00 57.78 -19.56
CA LYS A 557 10.17 56.86 -19.48
C LYS A 557 9.82 55.44 -19.91
N LEU A 558 8.68 54.93 -19.48
CA LEU A 558 8.15 53.63 -19.86
C LEU A 558 6.80 53.76 -20.57
N SER A 559 6.45 52.75 -21.35
CA SER A 559 5.18 52.67 -22.09
C SER A 559 4.55 51.29 -21.95
N ILE A 560 3.22 51.28 -21.94
CA ILE A 560 2.41 50.07 -22.17
C ILE A 560 2.11 49.97 -23.66
N VAL A 561 2.52 48.85 -24.25
CA VAL A 561 2.21 48.45 -25.62
C VAL A 561 1.28 47.24 -25.59
N VAL A 562 0.12 47.37 -26.23
CA VAL A 562 -0.83 46.25 -26.37
C VAL A 562 -0.38 45.37 -27.55
N PRO A 563 -0.28 44.03 -27.37
CA PRO A 563 0.17 43.10 -28.42
C PRO A 563 -0.69 43.20 -29.69
N LYS A 564 -0.10 42.83 -30.84
CA LYS A 564 -0.81 42.87 -32.12
C LYS A 564 -1.75 41.71 -32.36
N ASP A 565 -1.40 40.57 -31.82
CA ASP A 565 -2.10 39.32 -31.99
C ASP A 565 -1.55 38.30 -30.98
N LEU A 566 -2.11 37.08 -30.99
CA LEU A 566 -1.67 36.02 -30.09
C LEU A 566 -0.25 35.54 -30.45
N PHE A 567 0.19 35.70 -31.70
CA PHE A 567 1.56 35.38 -32.11
C PHE A 567 2.57 36.29 -31.42
N SER A 568 2.29 37.59 -31.36
CA SER A 568 3.12 38.57 -30.66
C SER A 568 3.29 38.21 -29.17
N ILE A 569 2.22 37.71 -28.52
CA ILE A 569 2.27 37.25 -27.12
C ILE A 569 3.17 36.02 -26.98
N ARG A 570 3.11 35.08 -27.93
CA ARG A 570 3.95 33.87 -27.93
C ARG A 570 5.42 34.19 -28.14
N GLU A 571 5.72 35.05 -29.11
CA GLU A 571 7.09 35.54 -29.39
C GLU A 571 7.67 36.27 -28.18
N GLU A 572 6.88 37.16 -27.55
CA GLU A 572 7.30 37.88 -26.34
C GLU A 572 7.66 36.90 -25.20
N GLY A 573 6.81 35.91 -24.97
CA GLY A 573 7.07 34.86 -23.98
C GLY A 573 8.32 34.05 -24.25
N HIS A 574 8.54 33.73 -25.53
CA HIS A 574 9.73 33.02 -25.96
C HIS A 574 10.99 33.86 -25.70
N CYS A 575 11.00 35.15 -26.08
CA CYS A 575 12.11 36.07 -25.84
C CYS A 575 12.41 36.30 -24.36
N LEU A 576 11.38 36.33 -23.50
CA LEU A 576 11.53 36.53 -22.06
C LEU A 576 11.69 35.21 -21.27
N HIS A 577 11.76 34.06 -21.96
CA HIS A 577 11.88 32.72 -21.38
C HIS A 577 10.79 32.39 -20.33
N HIS A 578 9.56 32.86 -20.54
CA HIS A 578 8.42 32.52 -19.70
C HIS A 578 7.18 32.15 -20.54
N CYS A 579 6.49 31.08 -20.15
CA CYS A 579 5.39 30.53 -20.93
C CYS A 579 4.12 31.37 -20.83
N VAL A 580 3.89 32.26 -21.80
CA VAL A 580 2.60 32.97 -21.98
C VAL A 580 1.65 32.29 -22.98
N ALA A 581 2.06 31.16 -23.58
CA ALA A 581 1.24 30.39 -24.53
C ALA A 581 -0.07 29.84 -23.93
N GLY A 582 -0.09 29.58 -22.61
CA GLY A 582 -1.26 29.10 -21.88
C GLY A 582 -2.43 30.10 -21.79
N TYR A 583 -2.17 31.40 -21.97
CA TYR A 583 -3.18 32.45 -21.85
C TYR A 583 -3.89 32.77 -23.18
N THR A 584 -3.49 32.13 -24.29
CA THR A 584 -3.98 32.49 -25.64
C THR A 584 -5.49 32.31 -25.82
N GLN A 585 -6.11 31.32 -25.18
CA GLN A 585 -7.58 31.16 -25.17
C GLN A 585 -8.26 32.24 -24.32
N ASP A 586 -7.76 32.52 -23.12
CA ASP A 586 -8.35 33.51 -22.22
C ASP A 586 -8.24 34.94 -22.78
N VAL A 587 -7.16 35.25 -23.50
CA VAL A 587 -7.00 36.51 -24.24
C VAL A 587 -7.98 36.60 -25.40
N ALA A 588 -8.17 35.52 -26.17
CA ALA A 588 -9.13 35.49 -27.27
C ALA A 588 -10.59 35.61 -26.80
N ASP A 589 -10.89 35.13 -25.58
CA ASP A 589 -12.20 35.24 -24.94
C ASP A 589 -12.40 36.56 -24.16
N GLY A 590 -11.38 37.43 -24.09
CA GLY A 590 -11.42 38.68 -23.33
C GLY A 590 -11.45 38.52 -21.80
N LYS A 591 -11.14 37.33 -21.28
CA LYS A 591 -11.09 37.05 -19.83
C LYS A 591 -9.84 37.61 -19.16
N THR A 592 -8.77 37.82 -19.92
CA THR A 592 -7.51 38.38 -19.45
C THR A 592 -6.84 39.15 -20.58
N ILE A 593 -5.99 40.13 -20.26
CA ILE A 593 -5.18 40.84 -21.24
C ILE A 593 -3.71 40.80 -20.82
N ILE A 594 -2.83 40.48 -21.77
CA ILE A 594 -1.39 40.56 -21.60
C ILE A 594 -0.91 41.85 -22.25
N LEU A 595 -0.23 42.69 -21.47
CA LEU A 595 0.32 43.98 -21.85
C LEU A 595 1.84 43.93 -21.84
N PHE A 596 2.48 44.63 -22.77
CA PHE A 596 3.94 44.71 -22.82
C PHE A 596 4.40 46.02 -22.21
N VAL A 597 5.24 45.96 -21.18
CA VAL A 597 5.93 47.13 -20.66
C VAL A 597 7.19 47.32 -21.48
N ARG A 598 7.46 48.55 -21.90
CA ARG A 598 8.59 48.93 -22.76
C ARG A 598 9.29 50.15 -22.23
N ARG A 599 10.58 50.29 -22.57
CA ARG A 599 11.32 51.55 -22.38
C ARG A 599 11.04 52.47 -23.56
N ASN A 600 10.78 53.75 -23.31
CA ASN A 600 10.53 54.71 -24.39
C ASN A 600 11.73 54.87 -25.34
N SER A 601 12.94 54.60 -24.85
CA SER A 601 14.14 54.60 -25.69
C SER A 601 14.17 53.45 -26.72
N ASN A 602 13.38 52.38 -26.52
CA ASN A 602 13.24 51.29 -27.49
C ASN A 602 11.94 50.48 -27.23
N LEU A 603 10.90 50.76 -28.00
CA LEU A 603 9.58 50.12 -27.87
C LEU A 603 9.50 48.69 -28.44
N GLU A 604 10.44 48.31 -29.30
CA GLU A 604 10.46 46.99 -29.95
C GLU A 604 11.17 45.94 -29.08
N LYS A 605 12.03 46.35 -28.14
CA LYS A 605 12.80 45.42 -27.29
C LYS A 605 11.94 44.87 -26.13
N PRO A 606 11.80 43.52 -26.00
CA PRO A 606 11.17 42.89 -24.84
C PRO A 606 11.75 43.37 -23.51
N PHE A 607 10.88 43.65 -22.54
CA PHE A 607 11.30 44.15 -21.21
C PHE A 607 10.52 43.48 -20.08
N TYR A 608 9.21 43.74 -19.96
CA TYR A 608 8.31 43.01 -19.04
C TYR A 608 6.97 42.71 -19.72
N THR A 609 6.31 41.64 -19.28
CA THR A 609 4.90 41.38 -19.57
C THR A 609 4.06 41.58 -18.32
N MET A 610 2.86 42.11 -18.49
CA MET A 610 1.93 42.40 -17.41
C MET A 610 0.55 41.81 -17.73
N GLU A 611 0.07 40.91 -16.88
CA GLU A 611 -1.28 40.33 -17.01
C GLU A 611 -2.28 41.16 -16.21
N VAL A 612 -3.37 41.55 -16.87
CA VAL A 612 -4.49 42.25 -16.25
C VAL A 612 -5.77 41.42 -16.41
N LYS A 613 -6.47 41.19 -15.30
CA LYS A 613 -7.73 40.46 -15.24
C LYS A 613 -8.73 41.26 -14.40
N ASN A 614 -9.92 41.53 -14.95
CA ASN A 614 -10.96 42.34 -14.29
C ASN A 614 -10.43 43.69 -13.76
N GLY A 615 -9.59 44.35 -14.55
CA GLY A 615 -8.92 45.62 -14.20
C GLY A 615 -8.00 45.54 -12.96
N LYS A 616 -7.53 44.34 -12.59
CA LYS A 616 -6.50 44.12 -11.58
C LYS A 616 -5.27 43.51 -12.24
N ILE A 617 -4.10 43.99 -11.83
CA ILE A 617 -2.82 43.45 -12.28
C ILE A 617 -2.58 42.17 -11.49
N MET A 618 -2.48 41.04 -12.19
CA MET A 618 -2.28 39.72 -11.58
C MET A 618 -0.80 39.41 -11.41
N GLN A 619 -0.01 39.78 -12.42
CA GLN A 619 1.44 39.59 -12.44
C GLN A 619 2.09 40.57 -13.40
N CYS A 620 3.35 40.90 -13.13
CA CYS A 620 4.23 41.65 -14.01
C CYS A 620 5.64 41.05 -13.88
N GLN A 621 6.17 40.52 -14.97
CA GLN A 621 7.39 39.69 -14.95
C GLN A 621 8.31 40.05 -16.12
N GLY A 622 9.61 40.06 -15.84
CA GLY A 622 10.65 40.23 -16.84
C GLY A 622 11.28 38.89 -17.22
N PHE A 623 12.46 38.96 -17.85
CA PHE A 623 13.22 37.80 -18.30
C PHE A 623 13.40 36.74 -17.19
N GLY A 624 13.04 35.49 -17.47
CA GLY A 624 13.23 34.36 -16.55
C GLY A 624 12.42 34.45 -15.25
N HIS A 625 11.23 35.07 -15.29
CA HIS A 625 10.37 35.34 -14.13
C HIS A 625 10.98 36.28 -13.09
N CYS A 626 11.89 37.18 -13.49
CA CYS A 626 12.47 38.14 -12.57
C CYS A 626 11.44 39.14 -12.03
N GLU A 627 11.61 39.52 -10.76
CA GLU A 627 10.77 40.52 -10.10
C GLU A 627 10.99 41.92 -10.68
N GLU A 628 9.97 42.77 -10.53
CA GLU A 628 9.98 44.15 -10.97
C GLU A 628 11.11 44.95 -10.30
N THR A 629 11.85 45.75 -11.09
CA THR A 629 12.73 46.78 -10.53
C THR A 629 11.91 47.89 -9.87
N GLU A 630 12.52 48.67 -8.97
CA GLU A 630 11.84 49.83 -8.34
C GLU A 630 11.35 50.88 -9.35
N GLU A 631 11.97 50.95 -10.52
CA GLU A 631 11.48 51.75 -11.65
C GLU A 631 10.15 51.20 -12.20
N VAL A 632 10.09 49.89 -12.47
CA VAL A 632 8.90 49.22 -13.01
C VAL A 632 7.77 49.21 -11.97
N LYS A 633 8.06 48.96 -10.69
CA LYS A 633 7.05 49.03 -9.61
C LYS A 633 6.38 50.40 -9.53
N ARG A 634 7.14 51.49 -9.66
CA ARG A 634 6.58 52.85 -9.65
C ARG A 634 5.70 53.09 -10.87
N PHE A 635 6.13 52.64 -12.05
CA PHE A 635 5.35 52.73 -13.28
C PHE A 635 4.04 51.93 -13.21
N VAL A 636 4.10 50.68 -12.77
CA VAL A 636 2.93 49.80 -12.62
C VAL A 636 1.92 50.39 -11.63
N ASN A 637 2.40 50.97 -10.52
CA ASN A 637 1.53 51.69 -9.56
C ASN A 637 0.89 52.94 -10.17
N ALA A 638 1.63 53.71 -10.97
CA ALA A 638 1.10 54.88 -11.68
C ALA A 638 0.04 54.46 -12.71
N TYR A 639 0.32 53.41 -13.48
CA TYR A 639 -0.59 52.82 -14.46
C TYR A 639 -1.90 52.35 -13.83
N LYS A 640 -1.83 51.63 -12.70
CA LYS A 640 -3.00 51.20 -11.93
C LYS A 640 -3.90 52.37 -11.54
N LYS A 641 -3.32 53.49 -11.07
CA LYS A 641 -4.08 54.68 -10.64
C LYS A 641 -4.65 55.48 -11.81
N LYS A 642 -3.87 55.68 -12.87
CA LYS A 642 -4.20 56.62 -13.95
C LYS A 642 -5.02 56.00 -15.07
N VAL A 643 -4.88 54.69 -15.29
CA VAL A 643 -5.55 53.95 -16.37
C VAL A 643 -6.57 52.99 -15.77
N LEU A 644 -6.14 51.93 -15.07
CA LEU A 644 -7.04 50.84 -14.65
C LEU A 644 -8.18 51.29 -13.72
N ASN A 645 -7.92 52.19 -12.77
CA ASN A 645 -8.97 52.71 -11.88
C ASN A 645 -9.99 53.59 -12.61
N LYS A 646 -9.57 54.33 -13.66
CA LYS A 646 -10.50 55.15 -14.46
C LYS A 646 -11.39 54.28 -15.34
N LEU A 647 -10.82 53.22 -15.93
CA LEU A 647 -11.56 52.26 -16.74
C LEU A 647 -12.63 51.53 -15.93
N LYS A 648 -12.31 51.13 -14.69
CA LYS A 648 -13.30 50.56 -13.76
C LYS A 648 -14.47 51.50 -13.46
N LEU A 649 -14.19 52.79 -13.29
CA LEU A 649 -15.23 53.80 -13.03
C LEU A 649 -16.11 54.04 -14.27
N MET A 650 -15.56 53.93 -15.48
CA MET A 650 -16.29 54.03 -16.74
C MET A 650 -17.16 52.79 -17.03
N ASP A 651 -16.65 51.59 -16.77
CA ASP A 651 -17.42 50.34 -16.91
C ASP A 651 -18.60 50.29 -15.92
N LEU A 652 -18.42 50.79 -14.69
CA LEU A 652 -19.49 50.91 -13.68
C LEU A 652 -20.56 51.98 -14.02
N ALA A 653 -20.24 52.93 -14.91
CA ALA A 653 -21.16 53.98 -15.34
C ALA A 653 -21.90 53.64 -16.66
N ALA A 654 -21.43 52.63 -17.39
CA ALA A 654 -22.02 52.12 -18.62
C ALA A 654 -22.81 50.80 -18.43
N SER A 655 -22.77 50.23 -17.22
CA SER A 655 -23.58 49.10 -16.74
C SER A 655 -24.85 49.63 -16.08
#